data_AF-A0AA35J1J7-F1
#
_entry.id   AF-A0AA35J1J7-F1
#
_cell.length_a   1.000
_cell.length_b   1.000
_cell.length_c   1.000
_cell.angle_alpha   90.00
_cell.angle_beta   90.00
_cell.angle_gamma   90.00
#
_symmetry.space_group_name_H-M   'P 1'
#
loop_
_entity.id
_entity.type
_entity.pdbx_description
1 polymer ?
#
loop_
_entity_poly.entity_id
_entity_poly.type
_entity_poly.pdbx_seq_one_letter_code
_entity_poly.pdbx_strand_id
1 'polypeptide(L)'
;MSGKLSFKDRVVVITGAGGGLGKVYALAYAARGAKVVVNDLGGTLGGSGHNSRAADLVVDEIKKSGGVAVANYDSVNENGEGIIQTAINEFGRVDVLINNAGILRDVSFAKMTESEFASVVDVHLTGGYKLSRAAWPHMRSQKFGRVINTASPAGLFGNFGQANYSAAKMGLVGLAETLAKEGAKYNINVNSIAPLARSRMTENVLPPHILKQLGPEKIVPLVLYLTHESTKVSNSIFELAAGFYGQIRWERSSGQIFNPDPKTYTPEAILNKWKEITDFKDKPFNKTQHPYQLSDYNDLITKAKELPKNDQGSVKINSLRNKVVIITGAGGGLGRSHAHWFARYGAKVIVNDIKNPFTVVEEINKLYGEGSAIPDSHDVVTEASLIIQTATKKFQKVDILVNNAGILRDKSFLKMRDEDWFAVLKVHLFSTFALSKAVWPIFTKQKSGFIINTTSTSGIYGNFGQANYAAAKAAILGFSRTIALEGAKRGIIVNVIAPHAETAMTKTIFSEKELSNHFNASQVSPFVVLLASEELQKSSKKLVNGQLFEVGGGWCGQTRWQRSSGYVSINEIIEPEEIKEHWNQITNFSSNAINPSSTEDSSMAILQAVQKAHTSKDSSDGVFKYTTKDCILYNLGLGCTSKELKYTYENDPDFQVLPSFAVIPFMQATTTLSMDNLVENFNYAMLLHGEQYFKLCTPRFPSSGTLKTIAKPLEVLDKNGKAAVVVGGFETYDVKTKKLIAYNEGTFFIRGAHVPPRKQITNGNRAGFAIQPFKAPHGRAPDFEVEISTNKDQAALYRLSGDLNPLHIDPALAKAVKFPAPILHGLCTLGVSTKALYEHYGTYEELKVRFTNVVFPGDTLKVKAWKEGPIVIFQTIDTTRNVVVLDNAAIKLSQAKSKL
;
A
#
# COMPACT_ATOMS: atom_id res chain seq x y z
N MET A 1 2.15 -35.56 2.99
CA MET A 1 1.05 -34.62 3.32
C MET A 1 1.08 -34.40 4.82
N SER A 2 1.39 -33.18 5.28
CA SER A 2 1.27 -32.85 6.70
C SER A 2 -0.22 -32.81 7.07
N GLY A 3 -0.61 -33.28 8.26
CA GLY A 3 -2.01 -33.39 8.65
C GLY A 3 -2.73 -32.04 8.66
N LYS A 4 -4.01 -32.04 8.28
CA LYS A 4 -4.90 -30.86 8.27
C LYS A 4 -4.97 -30.22 9.66
N LEU A 5 -4.81 -28.90 9.74
CA LEU A 5 -4.93 -28.08 10.94
C LEU A 5 -6.36 -28.20 11.47
N SER A 6 -6.49 -28.88 12.61
CA SER A 6 -7.77 -29.14 13.26
C SER A 6 -8.03 -28.11 14.35
N PHE A 7 -9.30 -27.70 14.46
CA PHE A 7 -9.81 -26.87 15.55
C PHE A 7 -10.79 -27.65 16.42
N LYS A 8 -10.71 -28.99 16.38
CA LYS A 8 -11.58 -29.86 17.16
C LYS A 8 -11.58 -29.42 18.63
N ASP A 9 -12.78 -29.27 19.17
CA ASP A 9 -13.06 -28.86 20.55
C ASP A 9 -12.61 -27.44 20.96
N ARG A 10 -12.07 -26.65 20.02
CA ARG A 10 -11.79 -25.22 20.25
C ARG A 10 -13.07 -24.40 20.15
N VAL A 11 -13.23 -23.44 21.05
CA VAL A 11 -14.36 -22.51 21.05
C VAL A 11 -13.95 -21.18 20.44
N VAL A 12 -14.67 -20.77 19.39
CA VAL A 12 -14.36 -19.59 18.59
C VAL A 12 -15.52 -18.60 18.68
N VAL A 13 -15.25 -17.41 19.17
CA VAL A 13 -16.20 -16.28 19.16
C VAL A 13 -15.88 -15.37 18.00
N ILE A 14 -16.87 -15.13 17.13
CA ILE A 14 -16.72 -14.30 15.93
C ILE A 14 -17.83 -13.25 15.95
N THR A 15 -17.44 -11.98 15.94
CA THR A 15 -18.38 -10.85 15.97
C THR A 15 -18.63 -10.29 14.57
N GLY A 16 -19.86 -9.82 14.32
CA GLY A 16 -20.30 -9.42 12.97
C GLY A 16 -20.28 -10.60 12.00
N ALA A 17 -20.78 -11.75 12.45
CA ALA A 17 -20.68 -13.04 11.79
C ALA A 17 -21.92 -13.46 11.01
N GLY A 18 -22.96 -12.63 10.93
CA GLY A 18 -24.17 -12.88 10.14
C GLY A 18 -23.96 -12.73 8.63
N GLY A 19 -22.85 -12.13 8.20
CA GLY A 19 -22.49 -11.96 6.78
C GLY A 19 -21.00 -11.66 6.56
N GLY A 20 -20.63 -11.37 5.31
CA GLY A 20 -19.29 -10.92 4.93
C GLY A 20 -18.17 -11.85 5.41
N LEU A 21 -17.04 -11.25 5.86
CA LEU A 21 -15.88 -12.01 6.36
C LEU A 21 -16.22 -12.86 7.59
N GLY A 22 -17.04 -12.33 8.51
CA GLY A 22 -17.40 -13.00 9.76
C GLY A 22 -18.12 -14.33 9.52
N LYS A 23 -19.08 -14.35 8.58
CA LYS A 23 -19.76 -15.59 8.16
C LYS A 23 -18.76 -16.63 7.62
N VAL A 24 -17.84 -16.21 6.76
CA VAL A 24 -16.87 -17.13 6.13
C VAL A 24 -15.88 -17.68 7.16
N TYR A 25 -15.47 -16.88 8.15
CA TYR A 25 -14.70 -17.40 9.29
C TYR A 25 -15.50 -18.47 10.04
N ALA A 26 -16.76 -18.20 10.39
CA ALA A 26 -17.61 -19.13 11.15
C ALA A 26 -17.73 -20.49 10.47
N LEU A 27 -18.05 -20.49 9.17
CA LEU A 27 -18.14 -21.71 8.37
C LEU A 27 -16.80 -22.45 8.31
N ALA A 28 -15.68 -21.75 8.12
CA ALA A 28 -14.37 -22.36 7.97
C ALA A 28 -13.81 -22.96 9.28
N TYR A 29 -14.09 -22.32 10.42
CA TYR A 29 -13.78 -22.88 11.75
C TYR A 29 -14.65 -24.10 12.05
N ALA A 30 -15.95 -24.02 11.82
CA ALA A 30 -16.86 -25.15 12.02
C ALA A 30 -16.49 -26.35 11.16
N ALA A 31 -16.14 -26.15 9.89
CA ALA A 31 -15.65 -27.19 8.98
C ALA A 31 -14.33 -27.86 9.44
N ARG A 32 -13.62 -27.26 10.41
CA ARG A 32 -12.41 -27.82 11.05
C ARG A 32 -12.66 -28.31 12.47
N GLY A 33 -13.92 -28.45 12.87
CA GLY A 33 -14.34 -29.06 14.14
C GLY A 33 -14.44 -28.09 15.32
N ALA A 34 -14.33 -26.78 15.10
CA ALA A 34 -14.53 -25.80 16.16
C ALA A 34 -16.01 -25.66 16.54
N LYS A 35 -16.26 -25.29 17.80
CA LYS A 35 -17.57 -24.86 18.30
C LYS A 35 -17.64 -23.34 18.18
N VAL A 36 -18.62 -22.82 17.45
CA VAL A 36 -18.61 -21.40 17.04
C VAL A 36 -19.75 -20.62 17.71
N VAL A 37 -19.41 -19.50 18.33
CA VAL A 37 -20.40 -18.46 18.69
C VAL A 37 -20.45 -17.46 17.55
N VAL A 38 -21.60 -17.42 16.88
CA VAL A 38 -21.91 -16.52 15.77
C VAL A 38 -22.61 -15.30 16.35
N ASN A 39 -21.86 -14.22 16.62
CA ASN A 39 -22.46 -12.97 17.08
C ASN A 39 -22.79 -12.05 15.90
N ASP A 40 -24.04 -11.59 15.82
CA ASP A 40 -24.44 -10.50 14.93
C ASP A 40 -25.67 -9.75 15.47
N LEU A 41 -25.59 -8.43 15.53
CA LEU A 41 -26.69 -7.56 15.97
C LEU A 41 -27.82 -7.46 14.91
N GLY A 42 -27.56 -7.90 13.66
CA GLY A 42 -28.52 -7.87 12.57
C GLY A 42 -28.61 -6.53 11.83
N GLY A 43 -27.59 -5.67 11.98
CA GLY A 43 -27.52 -4.35 11.34
C GLY A 43 -26.78 -4.37 10.00
N THR A 44 -27.04 -3.37 9.15
CA THR A 44 -26.28 -3.15 7.91
C THR A 44 -24.88 -2.59 8.19
N LEU A 45 -23.99 -2.55 7.19
CA LEU A 45 -22.71 -1.83 7.27
C LEU A 45 -22.89 -0.33 7.59
N GLY A 46 -24.03 0.24 7.23
CA GLY A 46 -24.47 1.58 7.63
C GLY A 46 -25.01 1.65 9.06
N GLY A 47 -24.87 0.60 9.87
CA GLY A 47 -25.29 0.53 11.27
C GLY A 47 -26.78 0.76 11.51
N SER A 48 -27.64 0.43 10.54
CA SER A 48 -29.10 0.52 10.65
C SER A 48 -29.74 -0.87 10.60
N GLY A 49 -30.90 -1.03 11.26
CA GLY A 49 -31.66 -2.28 11.32
C GLY A 49 -31.24 -3.23 12.45
N HIS A 50 -32.15 -4.12 12.84
CA HIS A 50 -31.96 -5.18 13.83
C HIS A 50 -32.67 -6.45 13.36
N ASN A 51 -32.04 -7.18 12.44
CA ASN A 51 -32.53 -8.49 12.01
C ASN A 51 -31.65 -9.60 12.58
N SER A 52 -31.92 -9.99 13.84
CA SER A 52 -31.21 -11.05 14.57
C SER A 52 -31.13 -12.38 13.80
N ARG A 53 -32.03 -12.60 12.84
CA ARG A 53 -32.06 -13.76 11.95
C ARG A 53 -30.76 -13.97 11.15
N ALA A 54 -29.92 -12.95 10.96
CA ALA A 54 -28.66 -13.08 10.25
C ALA A 54 -27.70 -14.08 10.93
N ALA A 55 -27.58 -14.04 12.26
CA ALA A 55 -26.77 -15.00 13.01
C ALA A 55 -27.36 -16.41 12.94
N ASP A 56 -28.68 -16.53 13.07
CA ASP A 56 -29.40 -17.81 13.02
C ASP A 56 -29.17 -18.55 11.70
N LEU A 57 -29.25 -17.83 10.56
CA LEU A 57 -29.02 -18.43 9.24
C LEU A 57 -27.62 -19.06 9.10
N VAL A 58 -26.60 -18.43 9.69
CA VAL A 58 -25.23 -18.97 9.66
C VAL A 58 -25.10 -20.17 10.60
N VAL A 59 -25.74 -20.12 11.77
CA VAL A 59 -25.78 -21.25 12.71
C VAL A 59 -26.50 -22.45 12.09
N ASP A 60 -27.61 -22.24 11.40
CA ASP A 60 -28.36 -23.29 10.70
C ASP A 60 -27.53 -23.91 9.58
N GLU A 61 -26.80 -23.10 8.81
CA GLU A 61 -25.88 -23.57 7.76
C GLU A 61 -24.75 -24.43 8.34
N ILE A 62 -24.18 -24.03 9.49
CA ILE A 62 -23.16 -24.79 10.22
C ILE A 62 -23.74 -26.13 10.71
N LYS A 63 -24.90 -26.11 11.38
CA LYS A 63 -25.55 -27.32 11.92
C LYS A 63 -25.95 -28.29 10.82
N LYS A 64 -26.48 -27.79 9.71
CA LYS A 64 -26.83 -28.60 8.52
C LYS A 64 -25.60 -29.30 7.91
N SER A 65 -24.42 -28.69 8.05
CA SER A 65 -23.14 -29.25 7.60
C SER A 65 -22.47 -30.14 8.66
N GLY A 66 -23.15 -30.45 9.77
CA GLY A 66 -22.64 -31.31 10.86
C GLY A 66 -21.72 -30.61 11.87
N GLY A 67 -21.61 -29.27 11.81
CA GLY A 67 -20.83 -28.49 12.77
C GLY A 67 -21.63 -28.09 14.02
N VAL A 68 -20.93 -27.46 14.98
CA VAL A 68 -21.52 -27.00 16.25
C VAL A 68 -21.44 -25.48 16.31
N ALA A 69 -22.59 -24.82 16.43
CA ALA A 69 -22.65 -23.38 16.60
C ALA A 69 -23.88 -22.91 17.40
N VAL A 70 -23.76 -21.73 18.00
CA VAL A 70 -24.82 -21.01 18.70
C VAL A 70 -24.82 -19.54 18.28
N ALA A 71 -26.01 -18.95 18.18
CA ALA A 71 -26.18 -17.55 17.82
C ALA A 71 -26.09 -16.67 19.07
N ASN A 72 -25.62 -15.44 18.89
CA ASN A 72 -25.72 -14.38 19.88
C ASN A 72 -26.07 -13.06 19.17
N TYR A 73 -26.90 -12.23 19.81
CA TYR A 73 -27.47 -11.01 19.21
C TYR A 73 -27.03 -9.73 19.93
N ASP A 74 -26.12 -9.84 20.88
CA ASP A 74 -25.68 -8.72 21.69
C ASP A 74 -24.87 -7.72 20.86
N SER A 75 -25.00 -6.45 21.22
CA SER A 75 -24.15 -5.38 20.70
C SER A 75 -22.74 -5.46 21.31
N VAL A 76 -21.71 -5.38 20.46
CA VAL A 76 -20.30 -5.48 20.89
C VAL A 76 -19.86 -4.36 21.83
N ASN A 77 -20.43 -3.16 21.70
CA ASN A 77 -20.08 -2.01 22.53
C ASN A 77 -21.02 -1.83 23.72
N GLU A 78 -22.23 -2.38 23.71
CA GLU A 78 -23.17 -2.29 24.84
C GLU A 78 -23.05 -3.50 25.77
N ASN A 79 -23.08 -4.72 25.23
CA ASN A 79 -23.08 -5.98 25.97
C ASN A 79 -22.02 -6.99 25.47
N GLY A 80 -20.77 -6.54 25.29
CA GLY A 80 -19.67 -7.42 24.88
C GLY A 80 -19.38 -8.58 25.85
N GLU A 81 -19.72 -8.43 27.13
CA GLU A 81 -19.62 -9.48 28.13
C GLU A 81 -20.63 -10.62 27.90
N GLY A 82 -21.88 -10.29 27.54
CA GLY A 82 -22.90 -11.28 27.19
C GLY A 82 -22.50 -12.18 26.01
N ILE A 83 -21.75 -11.64 25.04
CA ILE A 83 -21.20 -12.40 23.91
C ILE A 83 -20.25 -13.49 24.41
N ILE A 84 -19.31 -13.14 25.29
CA ILE A 84 -18.36 -14.10 25.86
C ILE A 84 -19.08 -15.07 26.80
N GLN A 85 -20.03 -14.58 27.59
CA GLN A 85 -20.83 -15.41 28.50
C GLN A 85 -21.61 -16.49 27.73
N THR A 86 -22.09 -16.19 26.52
CA THR A 86 -22.71 -17.20 25.64
C THR A 86 -21.74 -18.35 25.34
N ALA A 87 -20.47 -18.05 25.02
CA ALA A 87 -19.45 -19.08 24.79
C ALA A 87 -19.18 -19.93 26.05
N ILE A 88 -19.15 -19.29 27.22
CA ILE A 88 -18.93 -19.97 28.50
C ILE A 88 -20.12 -20.85 28.86
N ASN A 89 -21.36 -20.37 28.71
CA ASN A 89 -22.56 -21.13 29.05
C ASN A 89 -22.73 -22.35 28.14
N GLU A 90 -22.52 -22.18 26.84
CA GLU A 90 -22.79 -23.23 25.84
C GLU A 90 -21.64 -24.23 25.72
N PHE A 91 -20.40 -23.75 25.83
CA PHE A 91 -19.22 -24.56 25.51
C PHE A 91 -18.16 -24.60 26.62
N GLY A 92 -18.35 -23.88 27.72
CA GLY A 92 -17.49 -23.92 28.92
C GLY A 92 -16.16 -23.17 28.81
N ARG A 93 -15.83 -22.59 27.65
CA ARG A 93 -14.53 -21.94 27.40
C ARG A 93 -14.58 -20.96 26.22
N VAL A 94 -13.52 -20.18 26.04
CA VAL A 94 -13.24 -19.39 24.83
C VAL A 94 -11.76 -19.51 24.48
N ASP A 95 -11.45 -19.98 23.27
CA ASP A 95 -10.07 -20.21 22.81
C ASP A 95 -9.62 -19.16 21.80
N VAL A 96 -10.53 -18.78 20.90
CA VAL A 96 -10.27 -17.84 19.82
C VAL A 96 -11.31 -16.72 19.84
N LEU A 97 -10.86 -15.47 19.77
CA LEU A 97 -11.70 -14.29 19.62
C LEU A 97 -11.35 -13.56 18.33
N ILE A 98 -12.33 -13.39 17.45
CA ILE A 98 -12.21 -12.63 16.22
C ILE A 98 -13.01 -11.33 16.36
N ASN A 99 -12.30 -10.22 16.62
CA ASN A 99 -12.86 -8.87 16.67
C ASN A 99 -13.06 -8.34 15.24
N ASN A 100 -14.21 -8.71 14.64
CA ASN A 100 -14.53 -8.42 13.24
C ASN A 100 -15.72 -7.47 13.05
N ALA A 101 -16.64 -7.36 14.02
CA ALA A 101 -17.79 -6.46 13.93
C ALA A 101 -17.39 -5.03 13.58
N GLY A 102 -18.20 -4.37 12.73
CA GLY A 102 -17.88 -3.04 12.25
C GLY A 102 -19.01 -2.35 11.50
N ILE A 103 -19.00 -1.02 11.58
CA ILE A 103 -19.87 -0.12 10.80
C ILE A 103 -19.04 0.94 10.06
N LEU A 104 -19.65 1.59 9.07
CA LEU A 104 -19.08 2.73 8.35
C LEU A 104 -19.97 3.98 8.52
N ARG A 105 -19.34 5.15 8.61
CA ARG A 105 -19.95 6.48 8.58
C ARG A 105 -19.04 7.38 7.76
N ASP A 106 -18.89 7.03 6.49
CA ASP A 106 -17.94 7.66 5.59
C ASP A 106 -18.42 9.07 5.22
N VAL A 107 -17.65 10.07 5.61
CA VAL A 107 -17.94 11.48 5.36
C VAL A 107 -16.64 12.26 5.50
N SER A 108 -16.45 13.31 4.70
CA SER A 108 -15.26 14.15 4.84
C SER A 108 -15.13 14.71 6.26
N PHE A 109 -13.91 14.86 6.76
CA PHE A 109 -13.64 15.38 8.10
C PHE A 109 -14.33 16.74 8.35
N ALA A 110 -14.41 17.59 7.32
CA ALA A 110 -15.12 18.86 7.38
C ALA A 110 -16.63 18.71 7.71
N LYS A 111 -17.26 17.61 7.32
CA LYS A 111 -18.70 17.34 7.55
C LYS A 111 -18.96 16.35 8.69
N MET A 112 -17.97 15.54 9.06
CA MET A 112 -18.08 14.56 10.14
C MET A 112 -18.51 15.17 11.47
N THR A 113 -19.55 14.62 12.06
CA THR A 113 -20.04 15.00 13.39
C THR A 113 -19.35 14.20 14.51
N GLU A 114 -19.44 14.68 15.75
CA GLU A 114 -18.91 13.96 16.92
C GLU A 114 -19.60 12.60 17.11
N SER A 115 -20.90 12.50 16.86
CA SER A 115 -21.65 11.24 16.99
C SER A 115 -21.26 10.21 15.91
N GLU A 116 -21.04 10.65 14.67
CA GLU A 116 -20.51 9.78 13.61
C GLU A 116 -19.09 9.31 13.93
N PHE A 117 -18.27 10.16 14.54
CA PHE A 117 -16.94 9.76 15.00
C PHE A 117 -17.02 8.74 16.13
N ALA A 118 -17.80 9.04 17.17
CA ALA A 118 -17.99 8.19 18.34
C ALA A 118 -18.56 6.81 17.99
N SER A 119 -19.63 6.76 17.20
CA SER A 119 -20.27 5.49 16.82
C SER A 119 -19.31 4.49 16.18
N VAL A 120 -18.43 4.95 15.28
CA VAL A 120 -17.43 4.11 14.61
C VAL A 120 -16.31 3.71 15.58
N VAL A 121 -15.82 4.62 16.42
CA VAL A 121 -14.85 4.28 17.47
C VAL A 121 -15.44 3.26 18.46
N ASP A 122 -16.70 3.41 18.83
CA ASP A 122 -17.35 2.56 19.82
C ASP A 122 -17.55 1.13 19.31
N VAL A 123 -18.10 0.95 18.11
CA VAL A 123 -18.30 -0.41 17.57
C VAL A 123 -16.98 -1.12 17.34
N HIS A 124 -15.98 -0.44 16.75
CA HIS A 124 -14.74 -1.08 16.36
C HIS A 124 -13.75 -1.20 17.51
N LEU A 125 -13.37 -0.07 18.12
CA LEU A 125 -12.30 -0.02 19.12
C LEU A 125 -12.81 -0.37 20.52
N THR A 126 -13.88 0.31 20.98
CA THR A 126 -14.47 0.01 22.29
C THR A 126 -15.06 -1.40 22.32
N GLY A 127 -15.70 -1.85 21.24
CA GLY A 127 -16.20 -3.21 21.09
C GLY A 127 -15.08 -4.25 21.19
N GLY A 128 -13.99 -4.08 20.44
CA GLY A 128 -12.81 -4.94 20.53
C GLY A 128 -12.18 -4.96 21.93
N TYR A 129 -12.17 -3.83 22.63
CA TYR A 129 -11.77 -3.75 24.04
C TYR A 129 -12.69 -4.56 24.96
N LYS A 130 -14.01 -4.34 24.91
CA LYS A 130 -14.97 -5.02 25.80
C LYS A 130 -14.96 -6.53 25.61
N LEU A 131 -14.95 -7.00 24.36
CA LEU A 131 -14.83 -8.41 24.01
C LEU A 131 -13.53 -9.03 24.53
N SER A 132 -12.40 -8.36 24.27
CA SER A 132 -11.09 -8.85 24.72
C SER A 132 -11.01 -8.87 26.24
N ARG A 133 -11.54 -7.85 26.92
CA ARG A 133 -11.57 -7.76 28.39
C ARG A 133 -12.39 -8.91 28.99
N ALA A 134 -13.57 -9.19 28.44
CA ALA A 134 -14.43 -10.28 28.91
C ALA A 134 -13.80 -11.66 28.66
N ALA A 135 -13.13 -11.88 27.53
CA ALA A 135 -12.44 -13.14 27.24
C ALA A 135 -11.15 -13.36 28.05
N TRP A 136 -10.49 -12.27 28.49
CA TRP A 136 -9.15 -12.29 29.07
C TRP A 136 -9.00 -13.19 30.32
N PRO A 137 -9.89 -13.14 31.32
CA PRO A 137 -9.77 -13.98 32.51
C PRO A 137 -9.80 -15.47 32.17
N HIS A 138 -10.67 -15.87 31.24
CA HIS A 138 -10.82 -17.25 30.79
C HIS A 138 -9.57 -17.73 30.05
N MET A 139 -9.12 -16.98 29.04
CA MET A 139 -7.91 -17.30 28.27
C MET A 139 -6.66 -17.39 29.17
N ARG A 140 -6.56 -16.52 30.18
CA ARG A 140 -5.46 -16.54 31.15
C ARG A 140 -5.51 -17.76 32.07
N SER A 141 -6.69 -18.08 32.61
CA SER A 141 -6.87 -19.22 33.51
C SER A 141 -6.51 -20.54 32.82
N GLN A 142 -6.96 -20.72 31.58
CA GLN A 142 -6.67 -21.91 30.78
C GLN A 142 -5.27 -21.93 30.10
N LYS A 143 -4.47 -20.86 30.25
CA LYS A 143 -3.16 -20.66 29.60
C LYS A 143 -3.18 -20.88 28.09
N PHE A 144 -4.23 -20.41 27.44
CA PHE A 144 -4.38 -20.46 25.99
C PHE A 144 -5.36 -19.38 25.52
N GLY A 145 -4.96 -18.61 24.51
CA GLY A 145 -5.86 -17.70 23.81
C GLY A 145 -5.31 -17.27 22.45
N ARG A 146 -6.19 -16.97 21.51
CA ARG A 146 -5.84 -16.41 20.20
C ARG A 146 -6.80 -15.29 19.88
N VAL A 147 -6.27 -14.09 19.62
CA VAL A 147 -7.10 -12.92 19.33
C VAL A 147 -6.68 -12.33 18.00
N ILE A 148 -7.66 -12.08 17.13
CA ILE A 148 -7.47 -11.37 15.87
C ILE A 148 -8.25 -10.07 15.92
N ASN A 149 -7.54 -8.96 15.73
CA ASN A 149 -8.14 -7.64 15.54
C ASN A 149 -8.19 -7.33 14.03
N THR A 150 -9.39 -7.12 13.51
CA THR A 150 -9.56 -6.70 12.11
C THR A 150 -9.31 -5.20 11.99
N ALA A 151 -8.09 -4.81 11.65
CA ALA A 151 -7.68 -3.47 11.26
C ALA A 151 -8.12 -3.17 9.80
N SER A 152 -7.41 -2.28 9.10
CA SER A 152 -7.61 -2.02 7.67
C SER A 152 -6.44 -1.21 7.09
N PRO A 153 -6.23 -1.22 5.76
CA PRO A 153 -5.33 -0.26 5.11
C PRO A 153 -5.64 1.20 5.49
N ALA A 154 -6.92 1.57 5.61
CA ALA A 154 -7.32 2.91 6.05
C ALA A 154 -6.85 3.23 7.48
N GLY A 155 -6.80 2.25 8.39
CA GLY A 155 -6.19 2.41 9.72
C GLY A 155 -4.68 2.62 9.64
N LEU A 156 -4.00 1.80 8.82
CA LEU A 156 -2.55 1.85 8.68
C LEU A 156 -2.07 3.14 7.99
N PHE A 157 -2.73 3.59 6.93
CA PHE A 157 -2.23 4.67 6.08
C PHE A 157 -3.07 5.94 6.08
N GLY A 158 -4.27 5.91 6.68
CA GLY A 158 -5.29 6.93 6.47
C GLY A 158 -6.06 6.70 5.17
N ASN A 159 -7.29 7.20 5.12
CA ASN A 159 -8.10 7.21 3.90
C ASN A 159 -9.07 8.40 3.91
N PHE A 160 -9.23 9.06 2.76
CA PHE A 160 -10.08 10.25 2.65
C PHE A 160 -11.53 9.94 3.05
N GLY A 161 -12.14 10.77 3.91
CA GLY A 161 -13.53 10.61 4.34
C GLY A 161 -13.73 9.56 5.44
N GLN A 162 -12.65 9.05 6.02
CA GLN A 162 -12.68 7.95 6.98
C GLN A 162 -11.92 8.27 8.27
N ALA A 163 -11.93 9.52 8.74
CA ALA A 163 -11.15 9.95 9.91
C ALA A 163 -11.48 9.14 11.18
N ASN A 164 -12.76 8.81 11.37
CA ASN A 164 -13.28 7.95 12.44
C ASN A 164 -12.85 6.49 12.29
N TYR A 165 -13.01 5.91 11.09
CA TYR A 165 -12.67 4.53 10.80
C TYR A 165 -11.15 4.30 10.87
N SER A 166 -10.34 5.19 10.30
CA SER A 166 -8.88 5.15 10.40
C SER A 166 -8.41 5.23 11.85
N ALA A 167 -9.04 6.08 12.67
CA ALA A 167 -8.75 6.16 14.10
C ALA A 167 -9.03 4.82 14.80
N ALA A 168 -10.24 4.28 14.63
CA ALA A 168 -10.65 3.06 15.31
C ALA A 168 -9.79 1.85 14.90
N LYS A 169 -9.52 1.69 13.59
CA LYS A 169 -8.74 0.57 13.06
C LYS A 169 -7.25 0.64 13.46
N MET A 170 -6.66 1.84 13.53
CA MET A 170 -5.30 1.99 14.08
C MET A 170 -5.27 1.80 15.60
N GLY A 171 -6.32 2.22 16.31
CA GLY A 171 -6.46 1.96 17.76
C GLY A 171 -6.46 0.47 18.10
N LEU A 172 -7.10 -0.36 17.25
CA LEU A 172 -7.09 -1.81 17.40
C LEU A 172 -5.70 -2.43 17.25
N VAL A 173 -4.82 -1.81 16.43
CA VAL A 173 -3.41 -2.23 16.30
C VAL A 173 -2.67 -1.96 17.61
N GLY A 174 -2.75 -0.74 18.16
CA GLY A 174 -2.10 -0.41 19.44
C GLY A 174 -2.63 -1.25 20.62
N LEU A 175 -3.92 -1.58 20.62
CA LEU A 175 -4.50 -2.55 21.56
C LEU A 175 -3.89 -3.94 21.37
N ALA A 176 -3.82 -4.43 20.13
CA ALA A 176 -3.29 -5.76 19.82
C ALA A 176 -1.83 -5.92 20.28
N GLU A 177 -0.97 -4.93 20.02
CA GLU A 177 0.44 -4.96 20.39
C GLU A 177 0.61 -5.00 21.93
N THR A 178 -0.21 -4.26 22.65
CA THR A 178 -0.21 -4.29 24.13
C THR A 178 -0.67 -5.64 24.66
N LEU A 179 -1.80 -6.15 24.17
CA LEU A 179 -2.33 -7.45 24.61
C LEU A 179 -1.37 -8.59 24.25
N ALA A 180 -0.67 -8.53 23.12
CA ALA A 180 0.35 -9.51 22.78
C ALA A 180 1.47 -9.57 23.83
N LYS A 181 1.92 -8.42 24.34
CA LYS A 181 2.92 -8.34 25.41
C LYS A 181 2.38 -8.84 26.75
N GLU A 182 1.16 -8.46 27.13
CA GLU A 182 0.54 -8.91 28.38
C GLU A 182 0.19 -10.41 28.39
N GLY A 183 -0.20 -10.92 27.22
CA GLY A 183 -0.68 -12.28 27.00
C GLY A 183 0.42 -13.33 26.85
N ALA A 184 1.65 -12.92 26.50
CA ALA A 184 2.75 -13.83 26.16
C ALA A 184 2.99 -14.92 27.21
N LYS A 185 3.07 -14.55 28.50
CA LYS A 185 3.29 -15.51 29.61
C LYS A 185 2.13 -16.47 29.86
N TYR A 186 0.95 -16.20 29.28
CA TYR A 186 -0.24 -17.03 29.37
C TYR A 186 -0.52 -17.79 28.06
N ASN A 187 0.41 -17.78 27.09
CA ASN A 187 0.21 -18.36 25.77
C ASN A 187 -1.06 -17.80 25.07
N ILE A 188 -1.28 -16.49 25.26
CA ILE A 188 -2.28 -15.72 24.53
C ILE A 188 -1.55 -14.94 23.44
N ASN A 189 -1.85 -15.27 22.18
CA ASN A 189 -1.30 -14.56 21.04
C ASN A 189 -2.34 -13.59 20.49
N VAL A 190 -1.90 -12.38 20.17
CA VAL A 190 -2.76 -11.34 19.62
C VAL A 190 -2.11 -10.78 18.37
N ASN A 191 -2.84 -10.78 17.25
CA ASN A 191 -2.37 -10.28 15.97
C ASN A 191 -3.42 -9.38 15.32
N SER A 192 -3.01 -8.56 14.37
CA SER A 192 -3.90 -7.73 13.56
C SER A 192 -3.86 -8.15 12.10
N ILE A 193 -5.01 -8.09 11.43
CA ILE A 193 -5.09 -8.22 9.97
C ILE A 193 -5.64 -6.94 9.37
N ALA A 194 -5.14 -6.55 8.20
CA ALA A 194 -5.57 -5.40 7.42
C ALA A 194 -6.04 -5.88 6.04
N PRO A 195 -7.25 -6.48 5.97
CA PRO A 195 -7.79 -6.94 4.69
C PRO A 195 -8.16 -5.75 3.81
N LEU A 196 -7.78 -5.82 2.53
CA LEU A 196 -8.26 -4.90 1.51
C LEU A 196 -9.64 -5.36 1.03
N ALA A 197 -10.63 -4.48 1.20
CA ALA A 197 -11.98 -4.71 0.72
C ALA A 197 -12.18 -4.15 -0.68
N ARG A 198 -13.19 -4.66 -1.40
CA ARG A 198 -13.70 -3.99 -2.60
C ARG A 198 -14.28 -2.63 -2.21
N SER A 199 -13.79 -1.58 -2.84
CA SER A 199 -14.29 -0.21 -2.76
C SER A 199 -14.70 0.29 -4.16
N ARG A 200 -15.47 1.38 -4.23
CA ARG A 200 -15.77 2.07 -5.50
C ARG A 200 -14.51 2.44 -6.28
N MET A 201 -13.41 2.73 -5.58
CA MET A 201 -12.12 3.03 -6.23
C MET A 201 -11.54 1.76 -6.87
N THR A 202 -11.52 0.64 -6.15
CA THR A 202 -11.00 -0.63 -6.70
C THR A 202 -11.92 -1.21 -7.77
N GLU A 203 -13.24 -1.05 -7.68
CA GLU A 203 -14.22 -1.52 -8.68
C GLU A 203 -14.04 -0.85 -10.04
N ASN A 204 -13.73 0.44 -10.06
CA ASN A 204 -13.54 1.21 -11.30
C ASN A 204 -12.14 1.07 -11.91
N VAL A 205 -11.19 0.50 -11.17
CA VAL A 205 -9.78 0.36 -11.58
C VAL A 205 -9.42 -1.08 -11.90
N LEU A 206 -10.14 -2.07 -11.35
CA LEU A 206 -9.77 -3.48 -11.44
C LEU A 206 -10.58 -4.27 -12.47
N PRO A 207 -9.92 -5.18 -13.22
CA PRO A 207 -10.61 -6.14 -14.06
C PRO A 207 -11.59 -7.02 -13.27
N PRO A 208 -12.74 -7.42 -13.84
CA PRO A 208 -13.73 -8.26 -13.16
C PRO A 208 -13.17 -9.58 -12.60
N HIS A 209 -12.15 -10.18 -13.24
CA HIS A 209 -11.53 -11.41 -12.76
C HIS A 209 -10.67 -11.19 -11.50
N ILE A 210 -10.03 -10.02 -11.34
CA ILE A 210 -9.30 -9.66 -10.10
C ILE A 210 -10.29 -9.25 -9.01
N LEU A 211 -11.35 -8.52 -9.38
CA LEU A 211 -12.45 -8.22 -8.44
C LEU A 211 -13.01 -9.51 -7.88
N LYS A 212 -13.30 -10.53 -8.71
CA LYS A 212 -13.73 -11.87 -8.26
C LYS A 212 -12.80 -12.48 -7.20
N GLN A 213 -11.48 -12.26 -7.28
CA GLN A 213 -10.52 -12.75 -6.28
C GLN A 213 -10.54 -11.95 -4.96
N LEU A 214 -11.07 -10.72 -4.92
CA LEU A 214 -11.27 -9.96 -3.68
C LEU A 214 -12.50 -10.48 -2.90
N GLY A 215 -12.49 -11.77 -2.56
CA GLY A 215 -13.51 -12.41 -1.76
C GLY A 215 -13.03 -12.69 -0.33
N PRO A 216 -13.96 -12.70 0.65
CA PRO A 216 -13.66 -12.97 2.06
C PRO A 216 -12.96 -14.32 2.30
N GLU A 217 -13.19 -15.31 1.44
CA GLU A 217 -12.58 -16.64 1.48
C GLU A 217 -11.06 -16.62 1.36
N LYS A 218 -10.48 -15.60 0.71
CA LYS A 218 -9.02 -15.44 0.58
C LYS A 218 -8.35 -14.88 1.84
N ILE A 219 -9.12 -14.43 2.83
CA ILE A 219 -8.59 -13.86 4.08
C ILE A 219 -8.48 -14.93 5.18
N VAL A 220 -9.44 -15.86 5.17
CA VAL A 220 -9.62 -16.92 6.18
C VAL A 220 -8.39 -17.80 6.42
N PRO A 221 -7.60 -18.22 5.41
CA PRO A 221 -6.50 -19.17 5.62
C PRO A 221 -5.43 -18.63 6.58
N LEU A 222 -5.09 -17.34 6.47
CA LEU A 222 -4.15 -16.73 7.39
C LEU A 222 -4.73 -16.62 8.80
N VAL A 223 -6.01 -16.27 8.94
CA VAL A 223 -6.69 -16.17 10.25
C VAL A 223 -6.71 -17.52 10.95
N LEU A 224 -7.04 -18.61 10.25
CA LEU A 224 -6.95 -19.96 10.77
C LEU A 224 -5.50 -20.26 11.20
N TYR A 225 -4.50 -20.02 10.34
CA TYR A 225 -3.11 -20.30 10.71
C TYR A 225 -2.65 -19.50 11.95
N LEU A 226 -2.97 -18.21 12.04
CA LEU A 226 -2.61 -17.33 13.16
C LEU A 226 -3.29 -17.70 14.48
N THR A 227 -4.39 -18.44 14.43
CA THR A 227 -5.18 -18.86 15.60
C THR A 227 -5.04 -20.35 15.91
N HIS A 228 -4.24 -21.08 15.15
CA HIS A 228 -3.96 -22.48 15.46
C HIS A 228 -2.98 -22.60 16.65
N GLU A 229 -3.04 -23.71 17.38
CA GLU A 229 -2.16 -23.92 18.54
C GLU A 229 -0.69 -24.14 18.16
N SER A 230 -0.44 -24.62 16.94
CA SER A 230 0.92 -24.85 16.41
C SER A 230 1.68 -23.56 16.11
N THR A 231 0.99 -22.42 15.97
CA THR A 231 1.67 -21.15 15.74
C THR A 231 2.03 -20.46 17.05
N LYS A 232 3.17 -19.78 17.04
CA LYS A 232 3.65 -18.88 18.11
C LYS A 232 3.63 -17.42 17.68
N VAL A 233 3.12 -17.13 16.49
CA VAL A 233 3.05 -15.78 15.94
C VAL A 233 2.13 -14.93 16.81
N SER A 234 2.67 -13.82 17.28
CA SER A 234 1.99 -12.81 18.10
C SER A 234 2.58 -11.44 17.74
N ASN A 235 1.92 -10.36 18.13
CA ASN A 235 2.38 -8.99 17.92
C ASN A 235 2.72 -8.69 16.44
N SER A 236 1.95 -9.23 15.51
CA SER A 236 2.19 -9.12 14.07
C SER A 236 0.98 -8.56 13.33
N ILE A 237 1.25 -7.83 12.25
CA ILE A 237 0.24 -7.19 11.40
C ILE A 237 0.40 -7.72 9.98
N PHE A 238 -0.71 -8.05 9.31
CA PHE A 238 -0.68 -8.60 7.95
C PHE A 238 -1.64 -7.88 7.02
N GLU A 239 -1.17 -7.51 5.83
CA GLU A 239 -2.02 -7.04 4.73
C GLU A 239 -2.43 -8.21 3.83
N LEU A 240 -3.70 -8.22 3.43
CA LEU A 240 -4.34 -9.37 2.79
C LEU A 240 -5.27 -8.90 1.68
N ALA A 241 -5.11 -9.42 0.47
CA ALA A 241 -6.07 -9.20 -0.62
C ALA A 241 -5.88 -10.21 -1.75
N ALA A 242 -6.97 -10.76 -2.30
CA ALA A 242 -6.92 -11.51 -3.55
C ALA A 242 -5.84 -12.61 -3.61
N GLY A 243 -5.64 -13.34 -2.50
CA GLY A 243 -4.63 -14.39 -2.38
C GLY A 243 -3.22 -13.91 -2.04
N PHE A 244 -2.99 -12.59 -1.91
CA PHE A 244 -1.77 -12.02 -1.37
C PHE A 244 -1.76 -12.04 0.17
N TYR A 245 -0.60 -12.38 0.73
CA TYR A 245 -0.32 -12.40 2.16
C TYR A 245 1.04 -11.75 2.42
N GLY A 246 1.07 -10.59 3.08
CA GLY A 246 2.32 -9.90 3.42
C GLY A 246 2.31 -9.36 4.84
N GLN A 247 3.36 -9.67 5.61
CA GLN A 247 3.55 -9.05 6.91
C GLN A 247 3.93 -7.57 6.73
N ILE A 248 3.35 -6.71 7.56
CA ILE A 248 3.73 -5.30 7.68
C ILE A 248 4.26 -5.03 9.08
N ARG A 249 5.32 -4.23 9.18
CA ARG A 249 5.99 -3.89 10.44
C ARG A 249 6.45 -2.43 10.44
N TRP A 250 6.75 -1.93 11.62
CA TRP A 250 7.39 -0.63 11.78
C TRP A 250 8.84 -0.66 11.28
N GLU A 251 9.23 0.40 10.60
CA GLU A 251 10.62 0.72 10.28
C GLU A 251 10.92 2.11 10.82
N ARG A 252 11.93 2.21 11.67
CA ARG A 252 12.38 3.45 12.30
C ARG A 252 13.76 3.80 11.78
N SER A 253 13.94 5.03 11.31
CA SER A 253 15.24 5.47 10.82
C SER A 253 16.30 5.42 11.93
N SER A 254 17.57 5.35 11.53
CA SER A 254 18.70 5.60 12.44
C SER A 254 18.57 6.96 13.14
N GLY A 255 17.92 7.91 12.46
CA GLY A 255 17.61 9.25 12.93
C GLY A 255 18.83 10.16 12.90
N GLN A 256 18.80 11.21 13.72
CA GLN A 256 19.92 12.12 13.92
C GLN A 256 20.03 12.49 15.40
N ILE A 257 21.25 12.43 15.93
CA ILE A 257 21.60 12.95 17.27
C ILE A 257 22.12 14.39 17.19
N PHE A 258 21.84 15.16 18.23
CA PHE A 258 22.18 16.55 18.41
C PHE A 258 22.66 16.76 19.85
N ASN A 259 23.62 17.65 20.07
CA ASN A 259 23.98 18.03 21.44
C ASN A 259 22.73 18.58 22.15
N PRO A 260 22.31 18.04 23.30
CA PRO A 260 21.04 18.41 23.94
C PRO A 260 21.09 19.77 24.67
N ASP A 261 22.18 20.54 24.57
CA ASP A 261 22.28 21.90 25.11
C ASP A 261 21.17 22.80 24.54
N PRO A 262 20.24 23.31 25.36
CA PRO A 262 19.11 24.12 24.91
C PRO A 262 19.51 25.45 24.25
N LYS A 263 20.77 25.89 24.39
CA LYS A 263 21.30 27.07 23.70
C LYS A 263 21.54 26.83 22.23
N THR A 264 21.90 25.59 21.84
CA THR A 264 22.26 25.25 20.46
C THR A 264 21.34 24.22 19.84
N TYR A 265 20.58 23.45 20.62
CA TYR A 265 19.54 22.56 20.12
C TYR A 265 18.27 23.34 19.77
N THR A 266 18.22 23.81 18.52
CA THR A 266 17.20 24.73 18.00
C THR A 266 16.47 24.12 16.79
N PRO A 267 15.28 24.63 16.44
CA PRO A 267 14.64 24.37 15.15
C PRO A 267 15.57 24.51 13.94
N GLU A 268 16.44 25.53 13.91
CA GLU A 268 17.42 25.73 12.83
C GLU A 268 18.45 24.60 12.75
N ALA A 269 19.00 24.18 13.88
CA ALA A 269 19.94 23.05 13.91
C ALA A 269 19.30 21.76 13.39
N ILE A 270 18.04 21.51 13.77
CA ILE A 270 17.27 20.35 13.29
C ILE A 270 17.01 20.47 11.79
N LEU A 271 16.61 21.65 11.30
CA LEU A 271 16.35 21.89 9.88
C LEU A 271 17.61 21.68 9.03
N ASN A 272 18.75 22.15 9.52
CA ASN A 272 20.06 21.97 8.88
C ASN A 272 20.38 20.49 8.65
N LYS A 273 19.93 19.62 9.56
CA LYS A 273 20.09 18.16 9.48
C LYS A 273 18.80 17.38 9.22
N TRP A 274 17.83 17.98 8.52
CA TRP A 274 16.52 17.35 8.31
C TRP A 274 16.58 16.08 7.44
N LYS A 275 17.48 16.08 6.44
CA LYS A 275 17.65 14.94 5.54
C LYS A 275 18.15 13.72 6.31
N GLU A 276 18.98 13.94 7.33
CA GLU A 276 19.52 12.90 8.18
C GLU A 276 18.41 12.25 9.02
N ILE A 277 17.42 13.01 9.49
CA ILE A 277 16.31 12.46 10.29
C ILE A 277 15.42 11.52 9.45
N THR A 278 15.25 11.85 8.17
CA THR A 278 14.32 11.21 7.24
C THR A 278 14.98 10.23 6.26
N ASP A 279 16.30 10.05 6.34
CA ASP A 279 16.99 8.95 5.67
C ASP A 279 16.85 7.65 6.46
N PHE A 280 16.72 6.52 5.76
CA PHE A 280 16.63 5.19 6.35
C PHE A 280 17.94 4.41 6.19
N LYS A 281 19.08 5.11 6.23
CA LYS A 281 20.41 4.48 6.15
C LYS A 281 20.97 4.27 7.55
N ASP A 282 21.77 3.21 7.69
CA ASP A 282 22.53 2.99 8.91
C ASP A 282 23.55 4.10 9.12
N LYS A 283 23.76 4.47 10.39
CA LYS A 283 24.72 5.49 10.82
C LYS A 283 25.63 4.95 11.91
N PRO A 284 26.81 5.57 12.14
CA PRO A 284 27.76 5.08 13.13
C PRO A 284 27.18 4.98 14.56
N PHE A 285 26.26 5.88 14.93
CA PHE A 285 25.68 5.91 16.28
C PHE A 285 24.44 5.04 16.44
N ASN A 286 23.71 4.75 15.36
CA ASN A 286 22.47 3.97 15.36
C ASN A 286 22.14 3.42 13.96
N LYS A 287 21.46 2.28 13.90
CA LYS A 287 21.03 1.64 12.65
C LYS A 287 19.55 1.91 12.37
N THR A 288 19.12 1.70 11.13
CA THR A 288 17.68 1.56 10.85
C THR A 288 17.16 0.32 11.58
N GLN A 289 16.01 0.47 12.24
CA GLN A 289 15.46 -0.55 13.13
C GLN A 289 14.09 -1.02 12.66
N HIS A 290 13.72 -2.22 13.09
CA HIS A 290 12.36 -2.75 12.99
C HIS A 290 11.79 -2.99 14.38
N PRO A 291 11.44 -1.91 15.09
CA PRO A 291 11.23 -1.93 16.53
C PRO A 291 9.90 -2.56 16.95
N TYR A 292 9.91 -3.12 18.17
CA TYR A 292 8.74 -3.50 18.97
C TYR A 292 8.68 -2.74 20.31
N GLN A 293 9.54 -1.72 20.47
CA GLN A 293 9.63 -0.86 21.64
C GLN A 293 10.33 0.46 21.29
N LEU A 294 10.36 1.39 22.24
CA LEU A 294 11.12 2.63 22.13
C LEU A 294 12.62 2.39 21.86
N SER A 295 13.31 3.39 21.30
CA SER A 295 14.76 3.32 21.06
C SER A 295 15.53 3.30 22.37
N ASP A 296 16.80 2.88 22.34
CA ASP A 296 17.68 3.02 23.51
C ASP A 296 18.06 4.49 23.72
N TYR A 297 17.14 5.24 24.33
CA TYR A 297 17.32 6.66 24.60
C TYR A 297 18.49 6.93 25.56
N ASN A 298 18.89 5.96 26.40
CA ASN A 298 20.02 6.10 27.32
C ASN A 298 21.35 6.08 26.55
N ASP A 299 21.51 5.15 25.62
CA ASP A 299 22.69 5.12 24.73
C ASP A 299 22.71 6.36 23.82
N LEU A 300 21.57 6.71 23.22
CA LEU A 300 21.47 7.86 22.32
C LEU A 300 21.81 9.19 23.01
N ILE A 301 21.26 9.45 24.19
CA ILE A 301 21.55 10.72 24.91
C ILE A 301 23.00 10.79 25.39
N THR A 302 23.60 9.65 25.74
CA THR A 302 25.02 9.58 26.14
C THR A 302 25.90 10.03 24.96
N LYS A 303 25.71 9.42 23.79
CA LYS A 303 26.42 9.81 22.55
C LYS A 303 26.12 11.25 22.13
N ALA A 304 24.89 11.71 22.32
CA ALA A 304 24.48 13.06 21.98
C ALA A 304 25.20 14.12 22.84
N LYS A 305 25.41 13.86 24.15
CA LYS A 305 26.11 14.76 25.07
C LYS A 305 27.59 14.96 24.73
N GLU A 306 28.21 14.00 24.04
CA GLU A 306 29.61 14.07 23.59
C GLU A 306 29.81 14.94 22.34
N LEU A 307 28.73 15.27 21.63
CA LEU A 307 28.82 16.08 20.41
C LEU A 307 29.23 17.53 20.72
N PRO A 308 29.92 18.23 19.79
CA PRO A 308 30.13 19.66 19.90
C PRO A 308 28.79 20.43 19.80
N LYS A 309 28.85 21.74 20.02
CA LYS A 309 27.70 22.65 19.81
C LYS A 309 27.09 22.43 18.41
N ASN A 310 25.76 22.44 18.34
CA ASN A 310 25.08 22.17 17.08
C ASN A 310 25.29 23.31 16.07
N ASP A 311 25.63 22.95 14.83
CA ASP A 311 25.61 23.87 13.69
C ASP A 311 24.18 24.30 13.38
N GLN A 312 23.96 25.61 13.35
CA GLN A 312 22.66 26.24 13.14
C GLN A 312 22.29 26.33 11.64
N GLY A 313 23.24 26.11 10.73
CA GLY A 313 23.03 26.36 9.31
C GLY A 313 22.71 27.83 8.98
N SER A 314 22.30 28.08 7.74
CA SER A 314 22.05 29.44 7.21
C SER A 314 20.59 29.87 7.25
N VAL A 315 19.63 28.94 7.30
CA VAL A 315 18.20 29.24 7.29
C VAL A 315 17.73 29.62 8.69
N LYS A 316 16.99 30.73 8.80
CA LYS A 316 16.37 31.19 10.04
C LYS A 316 14.86 30.94 10.02
N ILE A 317 14.30 30.45 11.13
CA ILE A 317 12.85 30.25 11.25
C ILE A 317 12.19 31.57 11.60
N ASN A 318 11.51 32.19 10.64
CA ASN A 318 10.82 33.46 10.81
C ASN A 318 9.31 33.37 10.57
N SER A 319 8.84 32.31 9.91
CA SER A 319 7.41 32.12 9.56
C SER A 319 6.46 32.07 10.76
N LEU A 320 6.98 31.85 11.96
CA LEU A 320 6.21 31.75 13.21
C LEU A 320 5.92 33.09 13.88
N ARG A 321 6.57 34.17 13.46
CA ARG A 321 6.32 35.50 14.03
C ARG A 321 4.86 35.89 13.83
N ASN A 322 4.21 36.31 14.92
CA ASN A 322 2.80 36.69 14.96
C ASN A 322 1.82 35.58 14.53
N LYS A 323 2.27 34.32 14.46
CA LYS A 323 1.38 33.16 14.30
C LYS A 323 0.68 32.88 15.63
N VAL A 324 -0.60 32.54 15.57
CA VAL A 324 -1.38 32.19 16.77
C VAL A 324 -1.36 30.68 16.95
N VAL A 325 -0.81 30.22 18.06
CA VAL A 325 -0.71 28.81 18.42
C VAL A 325 -1.56 28.50 19.64
N ILE A 326 -2.33 27.42 19.57
CA ILE A 326 -3.02 26.83 20.72
C ILE A 326 -2.27 25.57 21.14
N ILE A 327 -1.95 25.45 22.42
CA ILE A 327 -1.26 24.28 22.98
C ILE A 327 -2.07 23.79 24.18
N THR A 328 -2.54 22.54 24.12
CA THR A 328 -3.33 21.94 25.20
C THR A 328 -2.46 21.15 26.18
N GLY A 329 -2.86 21.15 27.47
CA GLY A 329 -2.04 20.59 28.55
C GLY A 329 -0.72 21.34 28.73
N ALA A 330 -0.76 22.67 28.61
CA ALA A 330 0.41 23.53 28.57
C ALA A 330 0.79 24.17 29.91
N GLY A 331 0.11 23.83 31.00
CA GLY A 331 0.42 24.34 32.35
C GLY A 331 1.71 23.75 32.94
N GLY A 332 2.20 22.64 32.40
CA GLY A 332 3.43 21.98 32.86
C GLY A 332 4.07 21.06 31.81
N GLY A 333 5.19 20.42 32.18
CA GLY A 333 5.85 19.38 31.39
C GLY A 333 6.16 19.77 29.94
N LEU A 334 5.83 18.86 29.00
CA LEU A 334 6.04 19.04 27.56
C LEU A 334 5.28 20.24 26.99
N GLY A 335 3.98 20.39 27.34
CA GLY A 335 3.16 21.49 26.83
C GLY A 335 3.67 22.86 27.25
N ARG A 336 4.12 23.02 28.51
CA ARG A 336 4.80 24.24 28.98
C ARG A 336 6.04 24.53 28.15
N SER A 337 6.86 23.50 27.88
CA SER A 337 8.06 23.67 27.06
C SER A 337 7.71 24.10 25.64
N HIS A 338 6.70 23.49 25.01
CA HIS A 338 6.22 23.89 23.68
C HIS A 338 5.79 25.37 23.68
N ALA A 339 5.03 25.81 24.68
CA ALA A 339 4.57 27.19 24.82
C ALA A 339 5.73 28.19 24.86
N HIS A 340 6.74 27.93 25.70
CA HIS A 340 7.96 28.75 25.76
C HIS A 340 8.72 28.79 24.44
N TRP A 341 8.85 27.65 23.76
CA TRP A 341 9.56 27.58 22.48
C TRP A 341 8.81 28.29 21.35
N PHE A 342 7.49 28.18 21.26
CA PHE A 342 6.71 28.95 20.28
C PHE A 342 6.79 30.46 20.55
N ALA A 343 6.68 30.89 21.82
CA ALA A 343 6.81 32.29 22.19
C ALA A 343 8.20 32.86 21.86
N ARG A 344 9.27 32.07 22.07
CA ARG A 344 10.65 32.42 21.69
C ARG A 344 10.80 32.73 20.20
N TYR A 345 10.00 32.10 19.33
CA TYR A 345 9.99 32.34 17.88
C TYR A 345 8.95 33.40 17.45
N GLY A 346 8.39 34.15 18.42
CA GLY A 346 7.50 35.28 18.17
C GLY A 346 6.05 34.91 17.93
N ALA A 347 5.64 33.67 18.20
CA ALA A 347 4.24 33.28 18.14
C ALA A 347 3.44 33.85 19.32
N LYS A 348 2.14 34.06 19.11
CA LYS A 348 1.16 34.38 20.16
C LYS A 348 0.53 33.08 20.66
N VAL A 349 0.66 32.81 21.96
CA VAL A 349 0.40 31.48 22.52
C VAL A 349 -0.87 31.47 23.37
N ILE A 350 -1.84 30.63 23.04
CA ILE A 350 -2.91 30.23 23.95
C ILE A 350 -2.41 29.03 24.75
N VAL A 351 -2.22 29.24 26.05
CA VAL A 351 -1.80 28.21 27.00
C VAL A 351 -3.07 27.61 27.60
N ASN A 352 -3.51 26.46 27.07
CA ASN A 352 -4.65 25.74 27.62
C ASN A 352 -4.18 24.72 28.67
N ASP A 353 -4.72 24.82 29.88
CA ASP A 353 -4.57 23.80 30.93
C ASP A 353 -5.74 23.91 31.91
N ILE A 354 -6.45 22.81 32.14
CA ILE A 354 -7.63 22.79 33.01
C ILE A 354 -7.28 23.11 34.48
N LYS A 355 -6.03 22.89 34.91
CA LYS A 355 -5.61 23.10 36.30
C LYS A 355 -5.03 24.48 36.52
N ASN A 356 -4.01 24.85 35.74
CA ASN A 356 -3.33 26.13 35.90
C ASN A 356 -2.57 26.55 34.64
N PRO A 357 -3.15 27.41 33.79
CA PRO A 357 -2.45 28.01 32.65
C PRO A 357 -1.69 29.30 33.02
N PHE A 358 -2.04 29.96 34.12
CA PHE A 358 -1.64 31.33 34.43
C PHE A 358 -0.14 31.48 34.67
N THR A 359 0.47 30.53 35.39
CA THR A 359 1.91 30.59 35.69
C THR A 359 2.76 30.62 34.42
N VAL A 360 2.44 29.77 33.44
CA VAL A 360 3.19 29.72 32.17
C VAL A 360 2.97 30.98 31.34
N VAL A 361 1.76 31.54 31.39
CA VAL A 361 1.44 32.81 30.73
C VAL A 361 2.23 33.97 31.32
N GLU A 362 2.30 34.08 32.65
CA GLU A 362 3.09 35.10 33.34
C GLU A 362 4.58 35.01 32.98
N GLU A 363 5.13 33.79 32.97
CA GLU A 363 6.52 33.55 32.57
C GLU A 363 6.78 34.01 31.13
N ILE A 364 5.90 33.64 30.19
CA ILE A 364 6.04 34.01 28.77
C ILE A 364 5.89 35.53 28.58
N ASN A 365 4.89 36.15 29.21
CA ASN A 365 4.66 37.59 29.09
C ASN A 365 5.79 38.41 29.72
N LYS A 366 6.40 37.92 30.81
CA LYS A 366 7.59 38.54 31.41
C LYS A 366 8.80 38.51 30.46
N LEU A 367 8.99 37.42 29.73
CA LEU A 367 10.14 37.24 28.82
C LEU A 367 9.95 37.93 27.46
N TYR A 368 8.74 37.94 26.93
CA TYR A 368 8.45 38.31 25.53
C TYR A 368 7.43 39.44 25.39
N GLY A 369 7.11 40.14 26.48
CA GLY A 369 6.17 41.26 26.52
C GLY A 369 4.72 40.83 26.75
N GLU A 370 3.93 41.76 27.29
CA GLU A 370 2.52 41.54 27.61
C GLU A 370 1.70 41.13 26.37
N GLY A 371 0.78 40.18 26.55
CA GLY A 371 -0.06 39.66 25.47
C GLY A 371 0.66 38.74 24.48
N SER A 372 1.86 38.26 24.80
CA SER A 372 2.54 37.19 24.05
C SER A 372 1.97 35.80 24.37
N ALA A 373 1.43 35.61 25.58
CA ALA A 373 0.61 34.45 25.94
C ALA A 373 -0.70 34.85 26.62
N ILE A 374 -1.71 33.98 26.49
CA ILE A 374 -3.06 34.15 27.02
C ILE A 374 -3.48 32.84 27.71
N PRO A 375 -4.06 32.90 28.92
CA PRO A 375 -4.48 31.70 29.62
C PRO A 375 -5.81 31.19 29.08
N ASP A 376 -5.98 29.87 29.06
CA ASP A 376 -7.25 29.21 28.81
C ASP A 376 -7.39 28.03 29.79
N SER A 377 -8.51 27.95 30.50
CA SER A 377 -8.77 26.90 31.51
C SER A 377 -9.90 25.96 31.12
N HIS A 378 -10.39 26.06 29.89
CA HIS A 378 -11.52 25.23 29.43
C HIS A 378 -11.10 23.77 29.29
N ASP A 379 -12.05 22.86 29.51
CA ASP A 379 -11.82 21.42 29.39
C ASP A 379 -11.75 21.01 27.89
N VAL A 380 -10.67 20.35 27.51
CA VAL A 380 -10.49 19.81 26.14
C VAL A 380 -11.55 18.79 25.74
N VAL A 381 -12.21 18.14 26.70
CA VAL A 381 -13.23 17.11 26.47
C VAL A 381 -14.60 17.72 26.20
N THR A 382 -15.01 18.73 26.97
CA THR A 382 -16.38 19.28 26.91
C THR A 382 -16.46 20.65 26.27
N GLU A 383 -15.34 21.37 26.14
CA GLU A 383 -15.31 22.80 25.80
C GLU A 383 -14.30 23.11 24.68
N ALA A 384 -13.97 22.14 23.83
CA ALA A 384 -13.01 22.29 22.73
C ALA A 384 -13.27 23.54 21.84
N SER A 385 -14.54 23.86 21.58
CA SER A 385 -14.91 25.06 20.82
C SER A 385 -14.59 26.37 21.57
N LEU A 386 -14.72 26.41 22.89
CA LEU A 386 -14.39 27.58 23.70
C LEU A 386 -12.88 27.85 23.71
N ILE A 387 -12.06 26.80 23.69
CA ILE A 387 -10.59 26.92 23.55
C ILE A 387 -10.23 27.63 22.23
N ILE A 388 -10.86 27.24 21.12
CA ILE A 388 -10.66 27.91 19.82
C ILE A 388 -11.19 29.36 19.88
N GLN A 389 -12.31 29.60 20.57
CA GLN A 389 -12.86 30.94 20.74
C GLN A 389 -11.96 31.87 21.56
N THR A 390 -11.23 31.36 22.56
CA THR A 390 -10.24 32.16 23.30
C THR A 390 -9.21 32.76 22.35
N ALA A 391 -8.70 31.96 21.41
CA ALA A 391 -7.77 32.42 20.39
C ALA A 391 -8.39 33.44 19.43
N THR A 392 -9.59 33.15 18.90
CA THR A 392 -10.23 34.04 17.91
C THR A 392 -10.76 35.33 18.52
N LYS A 393 -11.24 35.34 19.77
CA LYS A 393 -11.61 36.57 20.48
C LYS A 393 -10.41 37.48 20.71
N LYS A 394 -9.25 36.91 21.06
CA LYS A 394 -8.06 37.71 21.36
C LYS A 394 -7.28 38.13 20.11
N PHE A 395 -7.08 37.22 19.16
CA PHE A 395 -6.17 37.41 18.04
C PHE A 395 -6.85 37.30 16.67
N GLN A 396 -8.16 37.06 16.60
CA GLN A 396 -8.98 36.97 15.37
C GLN A 396 -8.61 35.85 14.40
N LYS A 397 -7.62 35.02 14.73
CA LYS A 397 -7.15 33.91 13.92
C LYS A 397 -6.56 32.79 14.77
N VAL A 398 -6.36 31.63 14.13
CA VAL A 398 -5.55 30.52 14.65
C VAL A 398 -4.70 30.03 13.49
N ASP A 399 -3.41 29.79 13.70
CA ASP A 399 -2.50 29.29 12.68
C ASP A 399 -2.02 27.86 12.99
N ILE A 400 -1.87 27.53 14.28
CA ILE A 400 -1.24 26.28 14.74
C ILE A 400 -2.06 25.69 15.89
N LEU A 401 -2.32 24.38 15.84
CA LEU A 401 -2.92 23.61 16.93
C LEU A 401 -1.96 22.49 17.36
N VAL A 402 -1.57 22.47 18.63
CA VAL A 402 -0.76 21.40 19.23
C VAL A 402 -1.62 20.65 20.24
N ASN A 403 -2.10 19.46 19.84
CA ASN A 403 -2.87 18.58 20.69
C ASN A 403 -1.92 17.76 21.59
N ASN A 404 -1.70 18.23 22.81
CA ASN A 404 -0.76 17.65 23.79
C ASN A 404 -1.41 17.22 25.11
N ALA A 405 -2.63 17.70 25.43
CA ALA A 405 -3.34 17.30 26.65
C ALA A 405 -3.41 15.78 26.82
N GLY A 406 -3.33 15.33 28.07
CA GLY A 406 -3.23 13.92 28.38
C GLY A 406 -3.38 13.55 29.84
N ILE A 407 -3.74 12.29 30.08
CA ILE A 407 -3.81 11.66 31.40
C ILE A 407 -3.29 10.22 31.32
N LEU A 408 -2.89 9.65 32.44
CA LEU A 408 -2.57 8.23 32.55
C LEU A 408 -3.52 7.54 33.52
N ARG A 409 -3.89 6.30 33.19
CA ARG A 409 -4.72 5.39 33.99
C ARG A 409 -4.20 3.96 33.80
N ASP A 410 -2.92 3.80 34.12
CA ASP A 410 -2.14 2.60 33.81
C ASP A 410 -2.52 1.46 34.75
N LYS A 411 -2.89 0.32 34.17
CA LYS A 411 -3.25 -0.93 34.85
C LYS A 411 -3.03 -2.09 33.90
N SER A 412 -2.56 -3.23 34.42
CA SER A 412 -2.62 -4.49 33.66
C SER A 412 -4.02 -4.70 33.09
N PHE A 413 -4.15 -5.25 31.89
CA PHE A 413 -5.43 -5.36 31.19
C PHE A 413 -6.52 -6.04 32.02
N LEU A 414 -6.18 -7.06 32.82
CA LEU A 414 -7.12 -7.72 33.74
C LEU A 414 -7.72 -6.78 34.79
N LYS A 415 -6.95 -5.81 35.28
CA LYS A 415 -7.35 -4.87 36.34
C LYS A 415 -7.93 -3.57 35.79
N MET A 416 -7.94 -3.39 34.47
CA MET A 416 -8.40 -2.17 33.82
C MET A 416 -9.93 -2.11 33.82
N ARG A 417 -10.50 -1.05 34.40
CA ARG A 417 -11.95 -0.83 34.44
C ARG A 417 -12.41 0.00 33.24
N ASP A 418 -13.71 -0.06 32.94
CA ASP A 418 -14.33 0.78 31.91
C ASP A 418 -14.02 2.28 32.11
N GLU A 419 -14.15 2.78 33.34
CA GLU A 419 -13.82 4.17 33.68
C GLU A 419 -12.39 4.56 33.28
N ASP A 420 -11.43 3.66 33.50
CA ASP A 420 -10.01 3.88 33.19
C ASP A 420 -9.78 3.91 31.67
N TRP A 421 -10.51 3.08 30.92
CA TRP A 421 -10.50 3.06 29.46
C TRP A 421 -11.10 4.34 28.86
N PHE A 422 -12.35 4.65 29.24
CA PHE A 422 -13.09 5.77 28.66
C PHE A 422 -12.49 7.12 29.00
N ALA A 423 -11.94 7.31 30.20
CA ALA A 423 -11.28 8.57 30.56
C ALA A 423 -10.09 8.85 29.62
N VAL A 424 -9.28 7.83 29.34
CA VAL A 424 -8.11 7.95 28.45
C VAL A 424 -8.54 8.21 27.01
N LEU A 425 -9.52 7.47 26.48
CA LEU A 425 -10.02 7.72 25.12
C LEU A 425 -10.61 9.13 24.98
N LYS A 426 -11.40 9.59 25.95
CA LYS A 426 -12.02 10.93 25.94
C LYS A 426 -10.96 12.04 25.88
N VAL A 427 -9.99 12.00 26.78
CA VAL A 427 -8.95 13.05 26.88
C VAL A 427 -7.98 13.00 25.71
N HIS A 428 -7.65 11.82 25.17
CA HIS A 428 -6.65 11.73 24.11
C HIS A 428 -7.23 11.74 22.71
N LEU A 429 -8.15 10.84 22.41
CA LEU A 429 -8.66 10.65 21.05
C LEU A 429 -9.78 11.64 20.74
N PHE A 430 -10.82 11.67 21.58
CA PHE A 430 -12.01 12.46 21.31
C PHE A 430 -11.74 13.98 21.40
N SER A 431 -10.96 14.42 22.38
CA SER A 431 -10.56 15.83 22.46
C SER A 431 -9.71 16.26 21.24
N THR A 432 -8.79 15.40 20.77
CA THR A 432 -7.97 15.67 19.57
C THR A 432 -8.85 15.82 18.33
N PHE A 433 -9.88 14.97 18.20
CA PHE A 433 -10.91 15.13 17.16
C PHE A 433 -11.65 16.45 17.32
N ALA A 434 -12.20 16.75 18.50
CA ALA A 434 -13.03 17.92 18.74
C ALA A 434 -12.29 19.25 18.52
N LEU A 435 -11.04 19.36 19.01
CA LEU A 435 -10.17 20.52 18.79
C LEU A 435 -9.81 20.68 17.32
N SER A 436 -9.42 19.58 16.66
CA SER A 436 -9.11 19.60 15.22
C SER A 436 -10.35 19.99 14.40
N LYS A 437 -11.54 19.52 14.80
CA LYS A 437 -12.81 19.81 14.16
C LYS A 437 -13.19 21.29 14.32
N ALA A 438 -13.00 21.84 15.52
CA ALA A 438 -13.32 23.23 15.84
C ALA A 438 -12.39 24.22 15.12
N VAL A 439 -11.10 23.90 14.94
CA VAL A 439 -10.16 24.79 14.20
C VAL A 439 -10.27 24.64 12.68
N TRP A 440 -10.81 23.52 12.18
CA TRP A 440 -10.83 23.19 10.75
C TRP A 440 -11.45 24.27 9.83
N PRO A 441 -12.59 24.91 10.17
CA PRO A 441 -13.17 25.96 9.34
C PRO A 441 -12.26 27.18 9.20
N ILE A 442 -11.52 27.53 10.27
CA ILE A 442 -10.56 28.64 10.28
C ILE A 442 -9.42 28.34 9.31
N PHE A 443 -8.79 27.18 9.45
CA PHE A 443 -7.69 26.77 8.58
C PHE A 443 -8.12 26.64 7.11
N THR A 444 -9.32 26.11 6.87
CA THR A 444 -9.89 26.02 5.52
C THR A 444 -10.08 27.39 4.89
N LYS A 445 -10.62 28.36 5.63
CA LYS A 445 -10.80 29.75 5.16
C LYS A 445 -9.46 30.44 4.89
N GLN A 446 -8.47 30.20 5.75
CA GLN A 446 -7.12 30.76 5.62
C GLN A 446 -6.29 30.10 4.52
N LYS A 447 -6.67 28.90 4.07
CA LYS A 447 -5.86 28.02 3.19
C LYS A 447 -4.47 27.72 3.77
N SER A 448 -4.38 27.70 5.11
CA SER A 448 -3.14 27.51 5.85
C SER A 448 -3.47 27.09 7.27
N GLY A 449 -2.75 26.09 7.79
CA GLY A 449 -2.81 25.70 9.18
C GLY A 449 -1.90 24.52 9.47
N PHE A 450 -1.37 24.46 10.70
CA PHE A 450 -0.55 23.35 11.17
C PHE A 450 -1.22 22.66 12.35
N ILE A 451 -1.34 21.33 12.29
CA ILE A 451 -1.78 20.51 13.42
C ILE A 451 -0.65 19.57 13.79
N ILE A 452 -0.26 19.58 15.06
CA ILE A 452 0.71 18.63 15.60
C ILE A 452 0.03 17.82 16.68
N ASN A 453 -0.10 16.52 16.43
CA ASN A 453 -0.75 15.59 17.35
C ASN A 453 0.28 14.77 18.10
N THR A 454 0.06 14.60 19.40
CA THR A 454 0.98 13.83 20.26
C THR A 454 0.52 12.39 20.39
N THR A 455 1.21 11.46 19.70
CA THR A 455 1.08 10.02 19.94
C THR A 455 2.06 9.56 21.05
N SER A 456 2.41 8.28 21.10
CA SER A 456 3.41 7.72 22.01
C SER A 456 4.01 6.45 21.42
N THR A 457 5.25 6.11 21.79
CA THR A 457 5.83 4.79 21.53
C THR A 457 5.01 3.66 22.13
N SER A 458 4.26 3.89 23.22
CA SER A 458 3.26 2.93 23.72
C SER A 458 2.11 2.71 22.73
N GLY A 459 1.72 3.72 21.95
CA GLY A 459 0.72 3.57 20.89
C GLY A 459 1.28 2.96 19.61
N ILE A 460 2.56 3.19 19.31
CA ILE A 460 3.21 2.63 18.12
C ILE A 460 3.58 1.16 18.31
N TYR A 461 3.98 0.77 19.53
CA TYR A 461 4.56 -0.56 19.76
C TYR A 461 3.84 -1.39 20.83
N GLY A 462 2.77 -0.87 21.42
CA GLY A 462 2.15 -1.40 22.63
C GLY A 462 3.04 -1.29 23.88
N ASN A 463 2.45 -1.29 25.06
CA ASN A 463 3.20 -1.39 26.33
C ASN A 463 2.37 -2.09 27.41
N PHE A 464 3.00 -2.97 28.20
CA PHE A 464 2.30 -3.71 29.26
C PHE A 464 1.65 -2.73 30.25
N GLY A 465 0.37 -2.95 30.57
CA GLY A 465 -0.36 -2.12 31.53
C GLY A 465 -0.92 -0.81 30.96
N GLN A 466 -0.78 -0.59 29.65
CA GLN A 466 -1.18 0.65 28.98
C GLN A 466 -2.15 0.41 27.82
N ALA A 467 -3.00 -0.64 27.88
CA ALA A 467 -3.89 -1.00 26.77
C ALA A 467 -4.80 0.16 26.30
N ASN A 468 -5.37 0.92 27.25
CA ASN A 468 -6.16 2.14 26.98
C ASN A 468 -5.33 3.23 26.32
N TYR A 469 -4.16 3.54 26.88
CA TYR A 469 -3.29 4.60 26.40
C TYR A 469 -2.68 4.27 25.02
N ALA A 470 -2.20 3.04 24.84
CA ALA A 470 -1.71 2.51 23.57
C ALA A 470 -2.79 2.60 22.49
N ALA A 471 -4.01 2.13 22.77
CA ALA A 471 -5.13 2.21 21.84
C ALA A 471 -5.46 3.65 21.44
N ALA A 472 -5.58 4.56 22.42
CA ALA A 472 -5.90 5.96 22.14
C ALA A 472 -4.79 6.67 21.34
N LYS A 473 -3.52 6.43 21.69
CA LYS A 473 -2.37 7.05 21.01
C LYS A 473 -2.16 6.49 19.60
N ALA A 474 -2.41 5.19 19.38
CA ALA A 474 -2.45 4.60 18.05
C ALA A 474 -3.60 5.17 17.21
N ALA A 475 -4.79 5.33 17.80
CA ALA A 475 -5.94 5.91 17.11
C ALA A 475 -5.69 7.34 16.62
N ILE A 476 -4.95 8.16 17.40
CA ILE A 476 -4.50 9.49 16.96
C ILE A 476 -3.66 9.41 15.69
N LEU A 477 -2.82 8.38 15.51
CA LEU A 477 -1.99 8.23 14.31
C LEU A 477 -2.86 7.98 13.07
N GLY A 478 -3.81 7.06 13.15
CA GLY A 478 -4.77 6.78 12.06
C GLY A 478 -5.62 8.00 11.73
N PHE A 479 -6.15 8.68 12.75
CA PHE A 479 -6.88 9.95 12.60
C PHE A 479 -6.05 11.01 11.87
N SER A 480 -4.82 11.24 12.33
CA SER A 480 -3.93 12.29 11.82
C SER A 480 -3.56 12.07 10.35
N ARG A 481 -3.29 10.82 9.95
CA ARG A 481 -3.01 10.48 8.55
C ARG A 481 -4.18 10.81 7.64
N THR A 482 -5.41 10.53 8.07
CA THR A 482 -6.59 10.88 7.27
C THR A 482 -6.79 12.39 7.13
N ILE A 483 -6.73 13.15 8.24
CA ILE A 483 -6.93 14.60 8.14
C ILE A 483 -5.75 15.31 7.45
N ALA A 484 -4.55 14.72 7.45
CA ALA A 484 -3.43 15.16 6.61
C ALA A 484 -3.78 15.09 5.12
N LEU A 485 -4.38 13.96 4.67
CA LEU A 485 -4.81 13.76 3.29
C LEU A 485 -5.93 14.74 2.89
N GLU A 486 -6.94 14.91 3.75
CA GLU A 486 -8.07 15.82 3.48
C GLU A 486 -7.67 17.31 3.49
N GLY A 487 -6.70 17.65 4.36
CA GLY A 487 -6.20 18.99 4.58
C GLY A 487 -5.22 19.48 3.52
N ALA A 488 -4.49 18.58 2.85
CA ALA A 488 -3.41 18.93 1.94
C ALA A 488 -3.82 19.91 0.83
N LYS A 489 -4.98 19.69 0.18
CA LYS A 489 -5.51 20.59 -0.87
C LYS A 489 -5.90 21.99 -0.36
N ARG A 490 -5.99 22.16 0.95
CA ARG A 490 -6.35 23.42 1.64
C ARG A 490 -5.16 24.05 2.36
N GLY A 491 -3.93 23.56 2.13
CA GLY A 491 -2.74 24.06 2.83
C GLY A 491 -2.71 23.72 4.32
N ILE A 492 -3.50 22.74 4.77
CA ILE A 492 -3.50 22.26 6.15
C ILE A 492 -2.53 21.09 6.25
N ILE A 493 -1.56 21.21 7.14
CA ILE A 493 -0.49 20.24 7.36
C ILE A 493 -0.68 19.61 8.72
N VAL A 494 -0.64 18.28 8.79
CA VAL A 494 -0.84 17.52 10.02
C VAL A 494 0.30 16.53 10.19
N ASN A 495 1.03 16.58 11.30
CA ASN A 495 2.07 15.61 11.63
C ASN A 495 1.92 15.08 13.06
N VAL A 496 2.59 13.96 13.33
CA VAL A 496 2.48 13.24 14.59
C VAL A 496 3.84 13.08 15.23
N ILE A 497 3.93 13.33 16.54
CA ILE A 497 5.14 13.11 17.33
C ILE A 497 4.90 12.09 18.44
N ALA A 498 5.89 11.26 18.70
CA ALA A 498 5.99 10.37 19.85
C ALA A 498 7.16 10.85 20.73
N PRO A 499 6.90 11.69 21.74
CA PRO A 499 7.95 12.26 22.56
C PRO A 499 8.45 11.29 23.64
N HIS A 500 9.74 11.36 23.95
CA HIS A 500 10.35 10.76 25.14
C HIS A 500 10.95 11.88 25.99
N ALA A 501 10.31 12.18 27.12
CA ALA A 501 10.71 13.23 28.05
C ALA A 501 10.20 12.95 29.46
N GLU A 502 10.93 13.47 30.45
CA GLU A 502 10.52 13.56 31.84
C GLU A 502 9.45 14.63 32.02
N THR A 503 8.30 14.21 32.53
CA THR A 503 7.15 15.05 32.87
C THR A 503 6.53 14.52 34.16
N ALA A 504 5.57 15.25 34.74
CA ALA A 504 4.82 14.75 35.89
C ALA A 504 4.15 13.39 35.61
N MET A 505 3.74 13.12 34.36
CA MET A 505 3.13 11.84 33.97
C MET A 505 4.15 10.70 33.85
N THR A 506 5.39 10.98 33.45
CA THR A 506 6.39 9.94 33.14
C THR A 506 7.37 9.68 34.30
N LYS A 507 7.47 10.59 35.28
CA LYS A 507 8.34 10.43 36.46
C LYS A 507 8.11 9.13 37.24
N THR A 508 6.88 8.65 37.32
CA THR A 508 6.54 7.41 38.04
C THR A 508 6.78 6.14 37.22
N ILE A 509 7.18 6.28 35.95
CA ILE A 509 7.37 5.18 35.00
C ILE A 509 8.85 5.02 34.62
N PHE A 510 9.64 6.09 34.70
CA PHE A 510 11.07 6.06 34.36
C PHE A 510 11.86 5.30 35.42
N SER A 511 12.82 4.50 34.96
CA SER A 511 13.84 3.87 35.82
C SER A 511 14.79 4.90 36.42
N GLU A 512 15.49 4.54 37.51
CA GLU A 512 16.51 5.41 38.12
C GLU A 512 17.59 5.85 37.11
N LYS A 513 17.99 4.95 36.22
CA LYS A 513 18.95 5.22 35.15
C LYS A 513 18.40 6.27 34.16
N GLU A 514 17.12 6.19 33.79
CA GLU A 514 16.50 7.18 32.90
C GLU A 514 16.37 8.55 33.57
N LEU A 515 15.95 8.60 34.83
CA LEU A 515 15.87 9.86 35.59
C LEU A 515 17.23 10.56 35.74
N SER A 516 18.32 9.77 35.85
CA SER A 516 19.68 10.32 35.91
C SER A 516 20.15 10.98 34.60
N ASN A 517 19.51 10.63 33.47
CA ASN A 517 19.90 11.15 32.16
C ASN A 517 19.29 12.53 31.84
N HIS A 518 18.29 12.96 32.62
CA HIS A 518 17.63 14.26 32.50
C HIS A 518 17.02 14.48 31.11
N PHE A 519 16.02 13.68 30.75
CA PHE A 519 15.27 13.82 29.49
C PHE A 519 14.35 15.04 29.52
N ASN A 520 14.92 16.23 29.45
CA ASN A 520 14.17 17.48 29.56
C ASN A 520 13.20 17.66 28.37
N ALA A 521 12.00 18.17 28.63
CA ALA A 521 11.03 18.54 27.60
C ALA A 521 11.59 19.48 26.51
N SER A 522 12.60 20.31 26.82
CA SER A 522 13.30 21.16 25.84
C SER A 522 14.06 20.36 24.78
N GLN A 523 14.27 19.06 24.97
CA GLN A 523 14.87 18.15 23.99
C GLN A 523 13.84 17.64 22.96
N VAL A 524 12.57 18.08 23.06
CA VAL A 524 11.49 17.75 22.12
C VAL A 524 10.94 19.01 21.44
N SER A 525 10.68 20.06 22.21
CA SER A 525 9.99 21.28 21.74
C SER A 525 10.57 21.96 20.50
N PRO A 526 11.90 22.04 20.29
CA PRO A 526 12.48 22.54 19.04
C PRO A 526 11.94 21.84 17.78
N PHE A 527 11.73 20.52 17.85
CA PHE A 527 11.20 19.74 16.73
C PHE A 527 9.74 20.09 16.46
N VAL A 528 8.93 20.28 17.52
CA VAL A 528 7.52 20.68 17.43
C VAL A 528 7.37 22.04 16.77
N VAL A 529 8.21 23.00 17.16
CA VAL A 529 8.27 24.33 16.53
C VAL A 529 8.64 24.21 15.05
N LEU A 530 9.63 23.38 14.72
CA LEU A 530 10.05 23.19 13.33
C LEU A 530 8.93 22.60 12.44
N LEU A 531 8.18 21.62 12.96
CA LEU A 531 7.05 21.00 12.25
C LEU A 531 5.93 22.00 11.88
N ALA A 532 5.82 23.11 12.61
CA ALA A 532 4.87 24.18 12.35
C ALA A 532 5.41 25.29 11.43
N SER A 533 6.64 25.16 10.92
CA SER A 533 7.30 26.21 10.14
C SER A 533 7.13 26.04 8.63
N GLU A 534 7.03 27.15 7.91
CA GLU A 534 7.05 27.13 6.43
C GLU A 534 8.43 26.77 5.88
N GLU A 535 9.49 27.12 6.59
CA GLU A 535 10.87 26.85 6.18
C GLU A 535 11.14 25.36 6.03
N LEU A 536 10.58 24.52 6.91
CA LEU A 536 10.63 23.07 6.77
C LEU A 536 9.96 22.59 5.46
N GLN A 537 8.81 23.15 5.13
CA GLN A 537 8.07 22.77 3.93
C GLN A 537 8.79 23.21 2.65
N LYS A 538 9.45 24.38 2.70
CA LYS A 538 10.25 24.92 1.59
C LYS A 538 11.57 24.17 1.39
N SER A 539 12.17 23.61 2.44
CA SER A 539 13.44 22.88 2.36
C SER A 539 13.28 21.41 1.96
N SER A 540 12.08 20.85 2.11
CA SER A 540 11.79 19.44 1.86
C SER A 540 11.35 19.20 0.42
N LYS A 541 11.87 18.14 -0.22
CA LYS A 541 11.48 17.75 -1.60
C LYS A 541 10.02 17.32 -1.71
N LYS A 542 9.47 16.77 -0.62
CA LYS A 542 8.08 16.35 -0.49
C LYS A 542 7.48 17.08 0.70
N LEU A 543 6.19 17.38 0.63
CA LEU A 543 5.44 17.96 1.73
C LEU A 543 5.60 17.08 2.99
N VAL A 544 6.03 17.68 4.10
CA VAL A 544 6.13 16.98 5.39
C VAL A 544 4.74 17.01 6.00
N ASN A 545 3.93 16.02 5.64
CA ASN A 545 2.52 15.91 6.02
C ASN A 545 2.14 14.43 6.20
N GLY A 546 1.35 14.13 7.24
CA GLY A 546 0.96 12.78 7.63
C GLY A 546 2.10 11.93 8.21
N GLN A 547 3.23 12.54 8.57
CA GLN A 547 4.43 11.83 9.01
C GLN A 547 4.46 11.61 10.53
N LEU A 548 5.19 10.57 10.94
CA LEU A 548 5.36 10.16 12.32
C LEU A 548 6.84 10.26 12.71
N PHE A 549 7.11 10.92 13.83
CA PHE A 549 8.45 11.12 14.37
C PHE A 549 8.56 10.71 15.82
N GLU A 550 9.66 10.08 16.20
CA GLU A 550 10.05 9.82 17.59
C GLU A 550 11.15 10.80 17.99
N VAL A 551 11.00 11.46 19.14
CA VAL A 551 11.86 12.60 19.51
C VAL A 551 12.12 12.60 21.01
N GLY A 552 13.38 12.76 21.43
CA GLY A 552 13.77 12.88 22.83
C GLY A 552 15.26 12.71 23.03
N GLY A 553 15.82 13.20 24.15
CA GLY A 553 17.22 12.97 24.50
C GLY A 553 18.26 13.50 23.49
N GLY A 554 17.90 14.52 22.71
CA GLY A 554 18.74 15.02 21.61
C GLY A 554 18.71 14.14 20.36
N TRP A 555 17.83 13.15 20.27
CA TRP A 555 17.63 12.32 19.09
C TRP A 555 16.28 12.59 18.42
N CYS A 556 16.27 12.61 17.09
CA CYS A 556 15.07 12.69 16.26
C CYS A 556 15.10 11.57 15.20
N GLY A 557 14.04 10.78 15.07
CA GLY A 557 13.90 9.75 14.04
C GLY A 557 12.51 9.75 13.40
N GLN A 558 12.44 9.26 12.17
CA GLN A 558 11.19 9.06 11.44
C GLN A 558 10.78 7.58 11.52
N THR A 559 9.51 7.33 11.78
CA THR A 559 8.94 5.98 11.81
C THR A 559 7.90 5.81 10.71
N ARG A 560 8.00 4.73 9.93
CA ARG A 560 7.10 4.42 8.80
C ARG A 560 6.75 2.93 8.76
N TRP A 561 5.89 2.56 7.83
CA TRP A 561 5.61 1.17 7.54
C TRP A 561 6.64 0.56 6.57
N GLN A 562 6.96 -0.71 6.78
CA GLN A 562 7.63 -1.58 5.82
C GLN A 562 6.80 -2.86 5.67
N ARG A 563 6.54 -3.28 4.43
CA ARG A 563 5.82 -4.51 4.10
C ARG A 563 6.76 -5.50 3.42
N SER A 564 6.63 -6.78 3.76
CA SER A 564 7.29 -7.86 3.03
C SER A 564 6.88 -7.87 1.55
N SER A 565 7.69 -8.55 0.74
CA SER A 565 7.31 -8.86 -0.64
C SER A 565 6.08 -9.77 -0.69
N GLY A 566 5.89 -10.61 0.35
CA GLY A 566 4.71 -11.42 0.58
C GLY A 566 4.64 -12.65 -0.31
N TYR A 567 3.61 -13.46 -0.08
CA TYR A 567 3.27 -14.63 -0.88
C TYR A 567 1.95 -14.40 -1.61
N VAL A 568 1.85 -14.83 -2.86
CA VAL A 568 0.59 -14.84 -3.61
C VAL A 568 0.20 -16.27 -3.92
N SER A 569 -0.93 -16.69 -3.38
CA SER A 569 -1.60 -17.89 -3.83
C SER A 569 -2.45 -17.62 -5.07
N ILE A 570 -2.32 -18.51 -6.05
CA ILE A 570 -3.11 -18.54 -7.30
C ILE A 570 -4.12 -19.68 -7.30
N ASN A 571 -4.30 -20.32 -6.15
CA ASN A 571 -5.27 -21.40 -5.97
C ASN A 571 -6.66 -20.82 -5.75
N GLU A 572 -7.67 -21.49 -6.30
CA GLU A 572 -9.07 -21.11 -6.12
C GLU A 572 -9.48 -21.30 -4.66
N ILE A 573 -9.13 -22.44 -4.06
CA ILE A 573 -9.27 -22.72 -2.64
C ILE A 573 -7.87 -22.64 -2.03
N ILE A 574 -7.73 -21.82 -0.99
CA ILE A 574 -6.47 -21.67 -0.26
C ILE A 574 -6.68 -22.30 1.12
N GLU A 575 -5.82 -23.24 1.46
CA GLU A 575 -5.87 -23.94 2.74
C GLU A 575 -4.86 -23.31 3.73
N PRO A 576 -5.12 -23.28 5.05
CA PRO A 576 -4.20 -22.67 6.01
C PRO A 576 -2.84 -23.38 6.11
N GLU A 577 -2.74 -24.63 5.66
CA GLU A 577 -1.50 -25.37 5.51
C GLU A 577 -0.58 -24.74 4.45
N GLU A 578 -1.15 -24.19 3.37
CA GLU A 578 -0.38 -23.48 2.34
C GLU A 578 0.28 -22.24 2.93
N ILE A 579 -0.43 -21.52 3.80
CA ILE A 579 0.10 -20.37 4.55
C ILE A 579 1.25 -20.79 5.46
N LYS A 580 1.12 -21.93 6.13
CA LYS A 580 2.18 -22.50 6.97
C LYS A 580 3.42 -22.86 6.14
N GLU A 581 3.23 -23.50 4.98
CA GLU A 581 4.31 -23.89 4.08
C GLU A 581 5.06 -22.69 3.50
N HIS A 582 4.34 -21.60 3.20
CA HIS A 582 4.91 -20.38 2.61
C HIS A 582 5.21 -19.28 3.64
N TRP A 583 5.20 -19.61 4.93
CA TRP A 583 5.36 -18.64 6.01
C TRP A 583 6.61 -17.77 5.86
N ASN A 584 7.74 -18.39 5.49
CA ASN A 584 9.00 -17.68 5.28
C ASN A 584 8.90 -16.60 4.20
N GLN A 585 8.09 -16.79 3.15
CA GLN A 585 7.89 -15.80 2.09
C GLN A 585 6.98 -14.66 2.57
N ILE A 586 5.90 -15.01 3.28
CA ILE A 586 4.94 -14.05 3.87
C ILE A 586 5.66 -13.07 4.79
N THR A 587 6.66 -13.55 5.54
CA THR A 587 7.42 -12.76 6.52
C THR A 587 8.82 -12.35 6.02
N ASN A 588 9.11 -12.44 4.72
CA ASN A 588 10.43 -12.07 4.20
C ASN A 588 10.57 -10.56 3.95
N PHE A 589 11.44 -9.92 4.72
CA PHE A 589 11.79 -8.50 4.53
C PHE A 589 13.17 -8.27 3.90
N SER A 590 13.94 -9.33 3.63
CA SER A 590 15.32 -9.21 3.12
C SER A 590 15.38 -8.94 1.61
N SER A 591 14.34 -9.28 0.86
CA SER A 591 14.24 -9.05 -0.57
C SER A 591 12.92 -8.39 -0.95
N ASN A 592 13.01 -7.32 -1.76
CA ASN A 592 11.87 -6.63 -2.36
C ASN A 592 10.80 -6.14 -1.37
N ALA A 593 11.18 -5.88 -0.12
CA ALA A 593 10.31 -5.18 0.82
C ALA A 593 10.02 -3.76 0.33
N ILE A 594 8.81 -3.27 0.59
CA ILE A 594 8.37 -1.94 0.17
C ILE A 594 7.91 -1.10 1.37
N ASN A 595 7.80 0.21 1.18
CA ASN A 595 7.35 1.15 2.21
C ASN A 595 6.09 1.88 1.75
N PRO A 596 4.91 1.21 1.74
CA PRO A 596 3.68 1.84 1.31
C PRO A 596 3.37 3.05 2.20
N SER A 597 2.99 4.16 1.57
CA SER A 597 2.74 5.43 2.26
C SER A 597 1.27 5.87 2.24
N SER A 598 0.44 5.19 1.45
CA SER A 598 -1.00 5.42 1.31
C SER A 598 -1.76 4.11 1.13
N THR A 599 -3.08 4.15 1.32
CA THR A 599 -3.97 3.01 1.05
C THR A 599 -3.89 2.62 -0.43
N GLU A 600 -3.80 3.60 -1.32
CA GLU A 600 -3.67 3.44 -2.76
C GLU A 600 -2.35 2.77 -3.14
N ASP A 601 -1.21 3.22 -2.59
CA ASP A 601 0.12 2.63 -2.84
C ASP A 601 0.13 1.14 -2.45
N SER A 602 -0.37 0.83 -1.24
CA SER A 602 -0.40 -0.55 -0.75
C SER A 602 -1.27 -1.43 -1.64
N SER A 603 -2.49 -0.96 -1.95
CA SER A 603 -3.45 -1.68 -2.77
C SER A 603 -2.87 -1.96 -4.15
N MET A 604 -2.31 -0.95 -4.83
CA MET A 604 -1.71 -1.12 -6.15
C MET A 604 -0.55 -2.11 -6.14
N ALA A 605 0.30 -2.08 -5.12
CA ALA A 605 1.40 -3.04 -5.00
C ALA A 605 0.91 -4.48 -4.81
N ILE A 606 -0.16 -4.70 -4.02
CA ILE A 606 -0.77 -6.03 -3.87
C ILE A 606 -1.34 -6.50 -5.21
N LEU A 607 -2.09 -5.65 -5.88
CA LEU A 607 -2.75 -5.98 -7.15
C LEU A 607 -1.74 -6.33 -8.25
N GLN A 608 -0.62 -5.60 -8.30
CA GLN A 608 0.50 -5.91 -9.19
C GLN A 608 1.12 -7.27 -8.88
N ALA A 609 1.33 -7.60 -7.61
CA ALA A 609 1.84 -8.91 -7.21
C ALA A 609 0.87 -10.04 -7.61
N VAL A 610 -0.44 -9.85 -7.39
CA VAL A 610 -1.49 -10.81 -7.76
C VAL A 610 -1.54 -11.00 -9.27
N GLN A 611 -1.53 -9.91 -10.05
CA GLN A 611 -1.52 -9.98 -11.50
C GLN A 611 -0.27 -10.70 -12.02
N LYS A 612 0.92 -10.35 -11.50
CA LYS A 612 2.19 -10.99 -11.87
C LYS A 612 2.11 -12.50 -11.63
N ALA A 613 1.63 -12.93 -10.47
CA ALA A 613 1.51 -14.35 -10.13
C ALA A 613 0.58 -15.12 -11.08
N HIS A 614 -0.56 -14.53 -11.45
CA HIS A 614 -1.50 -15.14 -12.40
C HIS A 614 -0.90 -15.23 -13.81
N THR A 615 -0.23 -14.17 -14.29
CA THR A 615 0.45 -14.20 -15.59
C THR A 615 1.63 -15.17 -15.63
N SER A 616 2.30 -15.40 -14.49
CA SER A 616 3.40 -16.36 -14.40
C SER A 616 2.93 -17.82 -14.37
N LYS A 617 1.68 -18.10 -13.98
CA LYS A 617 1.10 -19.45 -14.00
C LYS A 617 0.86 -19.93 -15.43
N ASP A 618 0.35 -19.05 -16.28
CA ASP A 618 0.13 -19.34 -17.70
C ASP A 618 1.47 -19.50 -18.46
N SER A 619 2.59 -19.06 -17.87
CA SER A 619 3.95 -19.23 -18.39
C SER A 619 4.82 -20.21 -17.60
N SER A 620 4.30 -20.92 -16.58
CA SER A 620 5.14 -21.58 -15.56
C SER A 620 5.89 -22.84 -16.01
N ASP A 621 5.61 -23.39 -17.19
CA ASP A 621 6.50 -24.40 -17.78
C ASP A 621 7.57 -23.79 -18.70
N GLY A 622 7.48 -22.48 -18.99
CA GLY A 622 8.21 -21.82 -20.07
C GLY A 622 7.84 -22.39 -21.44
N VAL A 623 6.74 -23.15 -21.51
CA VAL A 623 6.33 -23.95 -22.66
C VAL A 623 5.05 -23.39 -23.27
N PHE A 624 5.14 -22.96 -24.53
CA PHE A 624 4.02 -22.51 -25.35
C PHE A 624 3.51 -23.68 -26.20
N LYS A 625 2.30 -24.16 -25.91
CA LYS A 625 1.62 -25.18 -26.71
C LYS A 625 0.64 -24.51 -27.66
N TYR A 626 0.65 -24.94 -28.91
CA TYR A 626 -0.25 -24.42 -29.92
C TYR A 626 -0.61 -25.49 -30.94
N THR A 627 -1.75 -25.27 -31.58
CA THR A 627 -2.38 -26.13 -32.57
C THR A 627 -2.74 -25.30 -33.81
N THR A 628 -3.27 -25.96 -34.84
CA THR A 628 -3.78 -25.29 -36.04
C THR A 628 -4.86 -24.25 -35.69
N LYS A 629 -5.66 -24.50 -34.65
CA LYS A 629 -6.65 -23.55 -34.13
C LYS A 629 -6.02 -22.23 -33.70
N ASP A 630 -4.89 -22.28 -33.00
CA ASP A 630 -4.20 -21.08 -32.50
C ASP A 630 -3.57 -20.30 -33.67
N CYS A 631 -3.06 -21.00 -34.68
CA CYS A 631 -2.58 -20.39 -35.92
C CYS A 631 -3.71 -19.69 -36.69
N ILE A 632 -4.87 -20.33 -36.85
CA ILE A 632 -6.05 -19.74 -37.50
C ILE A 632 -6.53 -18.53 -36.70
N LEU A 633 -6.61 -18.63 -35.37
CA LEU A 633 -7.02 -17.53 -34.49
C LEU A 633 -6.10 -16.30 -34.65
N TYR A 634 -4.78 -16.53 -34.70
CA TYR A 634 -3.82 -15.47 -34.99
C TYR A 634 -4.03 -14.85 -36.37
N ASN A 635 -4.20 -15.67 -37.40
CA ASN A 635 -4.42 -15.20 -38.77
C ASN A 635 -5.71 -14.35 -38.88
N LEU A 636 -6.80 -14.79 -38.26
CA LEU A 636 -8.04 -14.00 -38.15
C LEU A 636 -7.79 -12.70 -37.38
N GLY A 637 -6.99 -12.75 -36.31
CA GLY A 637 -6.50 -11.59 -35.56
C GLY A 637 -5.67 -10.60 -36.39
N LEU A 638 -5.11 -11.02 -37.52
CA LEU A 638 -4.45 -10.17 -38.52
C LEU A 638 -5.36 -9.74 -39.68
N GLY A 639 -6.66 -10.01 -39.58
CA GLY A 639 -7.65 -9.61 -40.58
C GLY A 639 -7.78 -10.58 -41.74
N CYS A 640 -7.27 -11.82 -41.64
CA CYS A 640 -7.62 -12.86 -42.60
C CYS A 640 -9.12 -13.18 -42.55
N THR A 641 -9.69 -13.50 -43.71
CA THR A 641 -11.12 -13.78 -43.84
C THR A 641 -11.37 -15.19 -44.39
N SER A 642 -12.63 -15.62 -44.40
CA SER A 642 -13.06 -16.90 -45.00
C SER A 642 -12.74 -17.03 -46.50
N LYS A 643 -12.34 -15.95 -47.17
CA LYS A 643 -11.88 -15.97 -48.57
C LYS A 643 -10.41 -16.41 -48.72
N GLU A 644 -9.68 -16.48 -47.62
CA GLU A 644 -8.25 -16.81 -47.59
C GLU A 644 -8.07 -18.16 -46.89
N LEU A 645 -8.52 -19.23 -47.55
CA LEU A 645 -8.57 -20.58 -46.98
C LEU A 645 -7.20 -21.10 -46.52
N LYS A 646 -6.12 -20.79 -47.27
CA LYS A 646 -4.73 -21.05 -46.88
C LYS A 646 -4.32 -20.52 -45.49
N TYR A 647 -5.09 -19.58 -44.90
CA TYR A 647 -4.87 -19.08 -43.55
C TYR A 647 -5.94 -19.50 -42.53
N THR A 648 -7.11 -19.91 -43.00
CA THR A 648 -8.31 -20.05 -42.15
C THR A 648 -8.89 -21.47 -42.13
N TYR A 649 -8.35 -22.38 -42.96
CA TYR A 649 -8.80 -23.76 -43.06
C TYR A 649 -7.62 -24.73 -43.01
N GLU A 650 -7.56 -25.56 -41.98
CA GLU A 650 -6.45 -26.47 -41.70
C GLU A 650 -6.28 -27.62 -42.71
N ASN A 651 -7.31 -27.94 -43.51
CA ASN A 651 -7.20 -28.94 -44.58
C ASN A 651 -7.03 -28.31 -45.98
N ASP A 652 -6.83 -26.99 -46.07
CA ASP A 652 -6.38 -26.38 -47.32
C ASP A 652 -4.99 -26.94 -47.66
N PRO A 653 -4.74 -27.40 -48.91
CA PRO A 653 -3.46 -27.98 -49.28
C PRO A 653 -2.28 -27.02 -49.10
N ASP A 654 -2.55 -25.71 -49.10
CA ASP A 654 -1.58 -24.64 -48.93
C ASP A 654 -1.67 -23.98 -47.56
N PHE A 655 -2.29 -24.66 -46.57
CA PHE A 655 -2.40 -24.16 -45.20
C PHE A 655 -1.04 -23.75 -44.65
N GLN A 656 -0.97 -22.51 -44.17
CA GLN A 656 0.28 -21.90 -43.76
C GLN A 656 0.13 -20.95 -42.57
N VAL A 657 1.18 -20.93 -41.77
CA VAL A 657 1.32 -20.01 -40.65
C VAL A 657 2.10 -18.79 -41.12
N LEU A 658 1.55 -17.60 -40.93
CA LEU A 658 2.24 -16.36 -41.27
C LEU A 658 3.56 -16.26 -40.47
N PRO A 659 4.69 -15.90 -41.10
CA PRO A 659 5.99 -15.79 -40.42
C PRO A 659 5.97 -14.94 -39.14
N SER A 660 5.12 -13.90 -39.10
CA SER A 660 4.97 -13.03 -37.94
C SER A 660 4.45 -13.73 -36.68
N PHE A 661 3.88 -14.94 -36.78
CA PHE A 661 3.50 -15.75 -35.61
C PHE A 661 4.66 -16.01 -34.65
N ALA A 662 5.92 -15.91 -35.12
CA ALA A 662 7.12 -16.03 -34.29
C ALA A 662 7.19 -15.04 -33.11
N VAL A 663 6.41 -13.96 -33.13
CA VAL A 663 6.32 -13.01 -32.01
C VAL A 663 5.45 -13.54 -30.86
N ILE A 664 4.58 -14.53 -31.08
CA ILE A 664 3.67 -15.04 -30.05
C ILE A 664 4.41 -15.77 -28.93
N PRO A 665 5.29 -16.76 -29.20
CA PRO A 665 6.06 -17.42 -28.14
C PRO A 665 7.03 -16.46 -27.42
N PHE A 666 7.53 -15.44 -28.12
CA PHE A 666 8.34 -14.35 -27.55
C PHE A 666 7.55 -13.53 -26.53
N MET A 667 6.36 -13.11 -26.91
CA MET A 667 5.51 -12.24 -26.10
C MET A 667 5.10 -12.95 -24.80
N GLN A 668 4.72 -14.23 -24.89
CA GLN A 668 4.42 -15.06 -23.71
C GLN A 668 5.61 -15.19 -22.75
N ALA A 669 6.83 -15.22 -23.29
CA ALA A 669 8.05 -15.36 -22.51
C ALA A 669 8.63 -14.02 -22.00
N THR A 670 8.06 -12.87 -22.38
CA THR A 670 8.62 -11.55 -22.03
C THR A 670 8.68 -11.34 -20.51
N THR A 671 7.76 -11.93 -19.76
CA THR A 671 7.74 -11.90 -18.29
C THR A 671 8.95 -12.61 -17.66
N THR A 672 9.52 -13.61 -18.34
CA THR A 672 10.70 -14.37 -17.85
C THR A 672 11.99 -13.54 -17.86
N LEU A 673 12.04 -12.45 -18.62
CA LEU A 673 13.16 -11.50 -18.63
C LEU A 673 13.33 -10.78 -17.28
N SER A 674 12.28 -10.77 -16.44
CA SER A 674 12.32 -10.17 -15.09
C SER A 674 12.84 -8.73 -15.08
N MET A 675 12.27 -7.87 -15.94
CA MET A 675 12.71 -6.48 -16.13
C MET A 675 12.69 -5.65 -14.83
N ASP A 676 11.79 -5.98 -13.91
CA ASP A 676 11.71 -5.38 -12.57
C ASP A 676 12.95 -5.64 -11.72
N ASN A 677 13.66 -6.75 -11.96
CA ASN A 677 14.96 -7.01 -11.34
C ASN A 677 16.10 -6.25 -12.01
N LEU A 678 15.93 -5.77 -13.24
CA LEU A 678 16.97 -5.08 -14.01
C LEU A 678 17.01 -3.58 -13.73
N VAL A 679 15.90 -2.98 -13.26
CA VAL A 679 15.77 -1.53 -13.06
C VAL A 679 15.16 -1.18 -11.70
N GLU A 680 15.31 0.06 -11.25
CA GLU A 680 14.64 0.62 -10.07
C GLU A 680 13.43 1.47 -10.48
N ASN A 681 12.45 1.64 -9.58
CA ASN A 681 11.18 2.34 -9.84
C ASN A 681 10.41 1.78 -11.05
N PHE A 682 10.51 0.47 -11.28
CA PHE A 682 9.80 -0.18 -12.38
C PHE A 682 8.28 -0.03 -12.22
N ASN A 683 7.63 0.44 -13.28
CA ASN A 683 6.17 0.55 -13.34
C ASN A 683 5.69 -0.03 -14.67
N TYR A 684 4.94 -1.14 -14.61
CA TYR A 684 4.39 -1.81 -15.79
C TYR A 684 3.52 -0.88 -16.66
N ALA A 685 2.78 0.06 -16.05
CA ALA A 685 1.94 1.01 -16.81
C ALA A 685 2.76 2.03 -17.62
N MET A 686 4.06 2.12 -17.35
CA MET A 686 5.00 3.02 -18.02
C MET A 686 5.94 2.29 -18.99
N LEU A 687 5.75 0.97 -19.16
CA LEU A 687 6.47 0.13 -20.10
C LEU A 687 5.90 0.30 -21.51
N LEU A 688 6.76 0.65 -22.46
CA LEU A 688 6.41 0.74 -23.88
C LEU A 688 7.27 -0.21 -24.70
N HIS A 689 6.63 -0.96 -25.60
CA HIS A 689 7.31 -1.79 -26.59
C HIS A 689 7.75 -0.91 -27.77
N GLY A 690 9.05 -0.66 -27.90
CA GLY A 690 9.60 0.34 -28.83
C GLY A 690 10.04 -0.23 -30.17
N GLU A 691 10.70 -1.39 -30.17
CA GLU A 691 11.20 -2.05 -31.38
C GLU A 691 11.02 -3.56 -31.28
N GLN A 692 10.81 -4.20 -32.43
CA GLN A 692 10.75 -5.66 -32.56
C GLN A 692 11.69 -6.11 -33.67
N TYR A 693 12.46 -7.15 -33.38
CA TYR A 693 13.19 -7.94 -34.37
C TYR A 693 12.84 -9.42 -34.20
N PHE A 694 12.76 -10.15 -35.31
CA PHE A 694 12.82 -11.60 -35.26
C PHE A 694 13.49 -12.20 -36.50
N LYS A 695 14.02 -13.41 -36.31
CA LYS A 695 14.58 -14.28 -37.32
C LYS A 695 13.95 -15.65 -37.21
N LEU A 696 13.40 -16.16 -38.31
CA LEU A 696 13.03 -17.56 -38.44
C LEU A 696 14.28 -18.40 -38.69
N CYS A 697 14.40 -19.49 -37.94
CA CYS A 697 15.48 -20.47 -38.08
C CYS A 697 14.99 -21.75 -38.79
N THR A 698 13.73 -21.77 -39.21
CA THR A 698 13.11 -22.81 -40.03
C THR A 698 12.46 -22.20 -41.28
N PRO A 699 12.38 -22.93 -42.41
CA PRO A 699 11.79 -22.40 -43.65
C PRO A 699 10.32 -21.99 -43.53
N ARG A 700 9.56 -22.66 -42.66
CA ARG A 700 8.19 -22.32 -42.28
C ARG A 700 8.02 -22.48 -40.77
N PHE A 701 7.14 -21.68 -40.19
CA PHE A 701 6.71 -21.89 -38.81
C PHE A 701 5.79 -23.13 -38.77
N PRO A 702 5.98 -24.09 -37.84
CA PRO A 702 5.12 -25.28 -37.79
C PRO A 702 3.66 -24.90 -37.49
N SER A 703 2.70 -25.72 -37.92
CA SER A 703 1.26 -25.47 -37.73
C SER A 703 0.72 -25.96 -36.38
N SER A 704 1.55 -26.66 -35.61
CA SER A 704 1.29 -27.07 -34.23
C SER A 704 2.61 -27.42 -33.57
N GLY A 705 2.65 -27.40 -32.24
CA GLY A 705 3.84 -27.81 -31.51
C GLY A 705 3.84 -27.42 -30.05
N THR A 706 4.93 -27.75 -29.41
CA THR A 706 5.22 -27.41 -28.02
C THR A 706 6.58 -26.73 -28.01
N LEU A 707 6.59 -25.42 -27.77
CA LEU A 707 7.79 -24.58 -27.87
C LEU A 707 8.26 -24.17 -26.48
N LYS A 708 9.56 -23.96 -26.29
CA LYS A 708 10.13 -23.37 -25.09
C LYS A 708 10.97 -22.16 -25.46
N THR A 709 10.70 -21.03 -24.82
CA THR A 709 11.43 -19.78 -25.09
C THR A 709 12.36 -19.45 -23.93
N ILE A 710 13.61 -19.16 -24.23
CA ILE A 710 14.63 -18.76 -23.25
C ILE A 710 14.92 -17.27 -23.46
N ALA A 711 14.75 -16.47 -22.41
CA ALA A 711 14.97 -15.03 -22.42
C ALA A 711 16.30 -14.65 -21.74
N LYS A 712 17.01 -13.67 -22.29
CA LYS A 712 18.21 -13.07 -21.67
C LYS A 712 18.27 -11.56 -21.95
N PRO A 713 18.71 -10.73 -21.00
CA PRO A 713 18.92 -9.32 -21.27
C PRO A 713 20.16 -9.14 -22.15
N LEU A 714 20.04 -8.38 -23.23
CA LEU A 714 21.13 -8.03 -24.15
C LEU A 714 21.66 -6.64 -23.85
N GLU A 715 20.78 -5.66 -23.66
CA GLU A 715 21.16 -4.30 -23.29
C GLU A 715 20.27 -3.78 -22.16
N VAL A 716 20.85 -3.06 -21.22
CA VAL A 716 20.14 -2.42 -20.12
C VAL A 716 20.79 -1.05 -19.91
N LEU A 717 20.10 0.00 -20.32
CA LEU A 717 20.66 1.35 -20.42
C LEU A 717 19.83 2.33 -19.61
N ASP A 718 20.51 3.20 -18.86
CA ASP A 718 19.88 4.34 -18.21
C ASP A 718 19.79 5.53 -19.19
N LYS A 719 18.63 6.20 -19.26
CA LYS A 719 18.43 7.43 -20.03
C LYS A 719 18.37 8.62 -19.08
N ASN A 720 19.53 8.96 -18.51
CA ASN A 720 19.73 10.12 -17.63
C ASN A 720 18.78 10.16 -16.42
N GLY A 721 18.50 8.99 -15.82
CA GLY A 721 17.58 8.82 -14.69
C GLY A 721 16.11 9.10 -14.98
N LYS A 722 15.73 9.35 -16.25
CA LYS A 722 14.34 9.64 -16.65
C LYS A 722 13.61 8.42 -17.22
N ALA A 723 14.35 7.45 -17.74
CA ALA A 723 13.81 6.20 -18.26
C ALA A 723 14.91 5.13 -18.32
N ALA A 724 14.48 3.87 -18.36
CA ALA A 724 15.35 2.75 -18.68
C ALA A 724 15.03 2.19 -20.07
N VAL A 725 16.05 1.72 -20.79
CA VAL A 725 15.89 0.90 -21.99
C VAL A 725 16.36 -0.51 -21.65
N VAL A 726 15.52 -1.51 -21.90
CA VAL A 726 15.86 -2.92 -21.76
C VAL A 726 15.68 -3.60 -23.11
N VAL A 727 16.72 -4.20 -23.65
CA VAL A 727 16.65 -5.06 -24.83
C VAL A 727 16.75 -6.50 -24.35
N GLY A 728 15.73 -7.31 -24.61
CA GLY A 728 15.74 -8.75 -24.34
C GLY A 728 15.95 -9.56 -25.61
N GLY A 729 16.77 -10.59 -25.56
CA GLY A 729 16.95 -11.61 -26.60
C GLY A 729 16.24 -12.90 -26.21
N PHE A 730 15.58 -13.55 -27.18
CA PHE A 730 14.69 -14.68 -26.93
C PHE A 730 14.92 -15.79 -27.95
N GLU A 731 15.33 -16.96 -27.49
CA GLU A 731 15.55 -18.15 -28.31
C GLU A 731 14.39 -19.13 -28.12
N THR A 732 13.65 -19.43 -29.19
CA THR A 732 12.46 -20.31 -29.15
C THR A 732 12.79 -21.66 -29.75
N TYR A 733 12.71 -22.71 -28.94
CA TYR A 733 13.03 -24.09 -29.33
C TYR A 733 11.78 -24.95 -29.42
N ASP A 734 11.73 -25.87 -30.37
CA ASP A 734 10.77 -26.98 -30.30
C ASP A 734 11.19 -27.95 -29.18
N VAL A 735 10.27 -28.26 -28.26
CA VAL A 735 10.56 -29.03 -27.05
C VAL A 735 10.99 -30.45 -27.37
N LYS A 736 10.41 -31.06 -28.42
CA LYS A 736 10.65 -32.45 -28.80
C LYS A 736 11.97 -32.60 -29.55
N THR A 737 12.18 -31.78 -30.56
CA THR A 737 13.32 -31.88 -31.48
C THR A 737 14.54 -31.08 -31.03
N LYS A 738 14.38 -30.16 -30.06
CA LYS A 738 15.39 -29.20 -29.61
C LYS A 738 15.90 -28.25 -30.71
N LYS A 739 15.24 -28.21 -31.87
CA LYS A 739 15.61 -27.29 -32.95
C LYS A 739 15.19 -25.87 -32.61
N LEU A 740 16.06 -24.90 -32.90
CA LEU A 740 15.73 -23.48 -32.81
C LEU A 740 14.74 -23.13 -33.93
N ILE A 741 13.58 -22.60 -33.56
CA ILE A 741 12.50 -22.21 -34.48
C ILE A 741 12.60 -20.74 -34.82
N ALA A 742 12.81 -19.89 -33.82
CA ALA A 742 12.94 -18.45 -34.01
C ALA A 742 13.83 -17.82 -32.95
N TYR A 743 14.49 -16.73 -33.34
CA TYR A 743 15.18 -15.81 -32.44
C TYR A 743 14.49 -14.45 -32.49
N ASN A 744 14.19 -13.84 -31.35
CA ASN A 744 13.55 -12.53 -31.25
C ASN A 744 14.41 -11.56 -30.42
N GLU A 745 14.36 -10.27 -30.75
CA GLU A 745 14.78 -9.19 -29.85
C GLU A 745 13.62 -8.20 -29.64
N GLY A 746 13.36 -7.85 -28.38
CA GLY A 746 12.39 -6.83 -28.02
C GLY A 746 13.05 -5.67 -27.29
N THR A 747 12.82 -4.45 -27.75
CA THR A 747 13.31 -3.22 -27.09
C THR A 747 12.19 -2.57 -26.29
N PHE A 748 12.38 -2.48 -24.98
CA PHE A 748 11.40 -1.95 -24.03
C PHE A 748 11.88 -0.63 -23.42
N PHE A 749 11.00 0.38 -23.44
CA PHE A 749 11.26 1.69 -22.86
C PHE A 749 10.40 1.88 -21.60
N ILE A 750 11.03 2.02 -20.44
CA ILE A 750 10.36 2.10 -19.14
C ILE A 750 10.49 3.53 -18.59
N ARG A 751 9.42 4.32 -18.69
CA ARG A 751 9.43 5.72 -18.22
C ARG A 751 9.50 5.79 -16.69
N GLY A 752 10.34 6.68 -16.16
CA GLY A 752 10.51 6.90 -14.72
C GLY A 752 11.36 5.86 -14.00
N ALA A 753 11.76 4.77 -14.69
CA ALA A 753 12.70 3.81 -14.15
C ALA A 753 14.15 4.29 -14.28
N HIS A 754 15.01 3.79 -13.39
CA HIS A 754 16.44 4.06 -13.37
C HIS A 754 17.23 2.76 -13.42
N VAL A 755 18.35 2.73 -14.16
CA VAL A 755 19.28 1.58 -14.17
C VAL A 755 20.53 1.90 -13.35
N PRO A 756 20.72 1.25 -12.18
CA PRO A 756 21.95 1.39 -11.41
C PRO A 756 23.18 1.01 -12.24
N PRO A 757 24.33 1.68 -12.08
CA PRO A 757 25.54 1.39 -12.87
C PRO A 757 25.93 -0.10 -12.90
N ARG A 758 25.78 -0.80 -11.77
CA ARG A 758 26.07 -2.25 -11.64
C ARG A 758 25.14 -3.17 -12.46
N LYS A 759 23.99 -2.67 -12.91
CA LYS A 759 22.99 -3.42 -13.69
C LYS A 759 22.99 -3.03 -15.17
N GLN A 760 23.82 -2.06 -15.57
CA GLN A 760 23.90 -1.65 -16.97
C GLN A 760 24.58 -2.74 -17.81
N ILE A 761 24.02 -2.98 -18.99
CA ILE A 761 24.57 -3.90 -19.99
C ILE A 761 24.68 -3.11 -21.28
N THR A 762 25.90 -2.85 -21.73
CA THR A 762 26.18 -2.00 -22.91
C THR A 762 26.78 -2.79 -24.08
N ASN A 763 27.23 -4.02 -23.86
CA ASN A 763 27.98 -4.83 -24.83
C ASN A 763 27.22 -6.12 -25.18
N GLY A 764 25.89 -6.03 -25.30
CA GLY A 764 25.06 -7.15 -25.71
C GLY A 764 25.36 -7.62 -27.13
N ASN A 765 25.43 -8.92 -27.35
CA ASN A 765 25.52 -9.47 -28.71
C ASN A 765 24.13 -9.40 -29.37
N ARG A 766 23.86 -8.29 -30.07
CA ARG A 766 22.63 -8.07 -30.84
C ARG A 766 22.80 -8.48 -32.30
N ALA A 767 21.74 -8.96 -32.93
CA ALA A 767 21.76 -9.32 -34.34
C ALA A 767 22.05 -8.09 -35.22
N GLY A 768 22.94 -8.22 -36.21
CA GLY A 768 23.33 -7.12 -37.10
C GLY A 768 22.12 -6.48 -37.81
N PHE A 769 21.17 -7.29 -38.26
CA PHE A 769 19.92 -6.81 -38.85
C PHE A 769 19.04 -6.03 -37.85
N ALA A 770 19.03 -6.43 -36.58
CA ALA A 770 18.27 -5.77 -35.51
C ALA A 770 18.77 -4.35 -35.22
N ILE A 771 20.06 -4.07 -35.42
CA ILE A 771 20.66 -2.74 -35.18
C ILE A 771 20.83 -1.91 -36.46
N GLN A 772 20.76 -2.52 -37.65
CA GLN A 772 20.86 -1.82 -38.94
C GLN A 772 19.70 -0.84 -39.16
N PRO A 773 19.95 0.41 -39.59
CA PRO A 773 18.88 1.36 -39.94
C PRO A 773 18.27 1.02 -41.31
N PHE A 774 16.94 1.04 -41.40
CA PHE A 774 16.14 0.81 -42.60
C PHE A 774 15.12 1.94 -42.77
N LYS A 775 15.61 3.15 -43.07
CA LYS A 775 14.73 4.31 -43.29
C LYS A 775 14.05 4.22 -44.64
N ALA A 776 12.77 4.61 -44.70
CA ALA A 776 12.06 4.75 -45.95
C ALA A 776 12.81 5.73 -46.89
N PRO A 777 13.07 5.36 -48.16
CA PRO A 777 13.74 6.24 -49.12
C PRO A 777 13.00 7.56 -49.34
N HIS A 778 13.72 8.68 -49.23
CA HIS A 778 13.16 10.00 -49.55
C HIS A 778 13.18 10.24 -51.07
N GLY A 779 12.05 10.67 -51.64
CA GLY A 779 11.96 11.07 -53.05
C GLY A 779 11.87 9.92 -54.07
N ARG A 780 11.84 8.65 -53.62
CA ARG A 780 11.60 7.47 -54.46
C ARG A 780 10.19 6.93 -54.22
N ALA A 781 9.40 6.75 -55.28
CA ALA A 781 8.09 6.10 -55.20
C ALA A 781 8.21 4.66 -54.67
N PRO A 782 7.24 4.16 -53.87
CA PRO A 782 7.26 2.78 -53.41
C PRO A 782 7.11 1.80 -54.58
N ASP A 783 7.82 0.67 -54.51
CA ASP A 783 7.69 -0.41 -55.49
C ASP A 783 6.38 -1.20 -55.27
N PHE A 784 5.86 -1.17 -54.05
CA PHE A 784 4.57 -1.74 -53.67
C PHE A 784 3.89 -0.85 -52.64
N GLU A 785 2.60 -0.59 -52.83
CA GLU A 785 1.76 0.03 -51.82
C GLU A 785 0.37 -0.59 -51.77
N VAL A 786 -0.23 -0.65 -50.58
CA VAL A 786 -1.58 -1.18 -50.37
C VAL A 786 -2.24 -0.50 -49.18
N GLU A 787 -3.54 -0.27 -49.28
CA GLU A 787 -4.38 0.16 -48.16
C GLU A 787 -5.13 -1.02 -47.54
N ILE A 788 -5.15 -1.07 -46.21
CA ILE A 788 -5.73 -2.14 -45.40
C ILE A 788 -6.56 -1.50 -44.30
N SER A 789 -7.88 -1.70 -44.33
CA SER A 789 -8.75 -1.26 -43.24
C SER A 789 -8.78 -2.31 -42.13
N THR A 790 -8.43 -1.91 -40.92
CA THR A 790 -8.55 -2.79 -39.75
C THR A 790 -10.01 -2.92 -39.30
N ASN A 791 -10.38 -4.05 -38.71
CA ASN A 791 -11.71 -4.18 -38.10
C ASN A 791 -11.79 -3.37 -36.79
N LYS A 792 -12.97 -2.84 -36.44
CA LYS A 792 -13.22 -2.22 -35.13
C LYS A 792 -13.00 -3.19 -33.96
N ASP A 793 -13.19 -4.48 -34.20
CA ASP A 793 -12.95 -5.55 -33.22
C ASP A 793 -11.58 -6.22 -33.38
N GLN A 794 -10.67 -5.67 -34.21
CA GLN A 794 -9.38 -6.31 -34.51
C GLN A 794 -8.55 -6.57 -33.26
N ALA A 795 -8.50 -5.60 -32.34
CA ALA A 795 -7.79 -5.77 -31.07
C ALA A 795 -8.45 -6.80 -30.15
N ALA A 796 -9.79 -6.90 -30.18
CA ALA A 796 -10.55 -7.87 -29.40
C ALA A 796 -10.27 -9.31 -29.86
N LEU A 797 -10.00 -9.50 -31.15
CA LEU A 797 -9.64 -10.78 -31.73
C LEU A 797 -8.15 -11.10 -31.56
N TYR A 798 -7.26 -10.16 -31.91
CA TYR A 798 -5.81 -10.37 -31.86
C TYR A 798 -5.31 -10.73 -30.46
N ARG A 799 -5.85 -10.09 -29.41
CA ARG A 799 -5.49 -10.37 -28.01
C ARG A 799 -5.65 -11.84 -27.63
N LEU A 800 -6.55 -12.58 -28.27
CA LEU A 800 -6.77 -14.01 -27.99
C LEU A 800 -5.58 -14.88 -28.40
N SER A 801 -4.65 -14.33 -29.20
CA SER A 801 -3.39 -14.98 -29.55
C SER A 801 -2.33 -14.90 -28.45
N GLY A 802 -2.56 -14.11 -27.39
CA GLY A 802 -1.69 -14.12 -26.22
C GLY A 802 -1.49 -12.80 -25.48
N ASP A 803 -1.75 -11.65 -26.12
CA ASP A 803 -1.57 -10.34 -25.47
C ASP A 803 -2.87 -9.84 -24.85
N LEU A 804 -3.10 -10.24 -23.61
CA LEU A 804 -4.32 -9.92 -22.87
C LEU A 804 -4.31 -8.54 -22.20
N ASN A 805 -3.33 -7.67 -22.49
CA ASN A 805 -3.21 -6.36 -21.85
C ASN A 805 -4.50 -5.54 -22.01
N PRO A 806 -5.12 -5.09 -20.90
CA PRO A 806 -6.42 -4.42 -20.94
C PRO A 806 -6.39 -3.09 -21.70
N LEU A 807 -5.21 -2.49 -21.94
CA LEU A 807 -5.03 -1.30 -22.76
C LEU A 807 -5.67 -1.41 -24.16
N HIS A 808 -5.75 -2.63 -24.68
CA HIS A 808 -6.24 -2.91 -26.04
C HIS A 808 -7.75 -3.18 -26.11
N ILE A 809 -8.47 -3.16 -24.99
CA ILE A 809 -9.90 -3.50 -24.98
C ILE A 809 -10.74 -2.67 -23.99
N ASP A 810 -10.15 -2.19 -22.89
CA ASP A 810 -10.84 -1.47 -21.83
C ASP A 810 -10.67 0.06 -21.99
N PRO A 811 -11.75 0.81 -22.30
CA PRO A 811 -11.69 2.27 -22.43
C PRO A 811 -11.25 3.00 -21.17
N ALA A 812 -11.59 2.50 -19.98
CA ALA A 812 -11.25 3.16 -18.72
C ALA A 812 -9.74 3.09 -18.46
N LEU A 813 -9.14 1.92 -18.69
CA LEU A 813 -7.71 1.74 -18.55
C LEU A 813 -6.93 2.55 -19.60
N ALA A 814 -7.36 2.53 -20.86
CA ALA A 814 -6.75 3.34 -21.92
C ALA A 814 -6.71 4.82 -21.54
N LYS A 815 -7.81 5.35 -21.00
CA LYS A 815 -7.91 6.73 -20.50
C LYS A 815 -6.99 6.99 -19.30
N ALA A 816 -6.89 6.05 -18.36
CA ALA A 816 -6.03 6.19 -17.18
C ALA A 816 -4.54 6.36 -17.55
N VAL A 817 -4.10 5.73 -18.64
CA VAL A 817 -2.73 5.89 -19.19
C VAL A 817 -2.63 6.91 -20.33
N LYS A 818 -3.63 7.79 -20.47
CA LYS A 818 -3.68 8.95 -21.39
C LYS A 818 -3.85 8.61 -22.88
N PHE A 819 -4.47 7.49 -23.22
CA PHE A 819 -5.01 7.26 -24.56
C PHE A 819 -6.51 7.60 -24.61
N PRO A 820 -7.02 8.17 -25.72
CA PRO A 820 -8.42 8.57 -25.81
C PRO A 820 -9.39 7.38 -25.94
N ALA A 821 -8.90 6.21 -26.36
CA ALA A 821 -9.65 4.97 -26.54
C ALA A 821 -8.68 3.77 -26.54
N PRO A 822 -9.16 2.52 -26.47
CA PRO A 822 -8.32 1.34 -26.63
C PRO A 822 -7.56 1.36 -27.98
N ILE A 823 -6.28 1.04 -27.95
CA ILE A 823 -5.41 1.03 -29.13
C ILE A 823 -5.23 -0.39 -29.67
N LEU A 824 -4.95 -0.53 -30.96
CA LEU A 824 -4.51 -1.77 -31.55
C LEU A 824 -3.11 -2.14 -31.06
N HIS A 825 -2.83 -3.43 -30.87
CA HIS A 825 -1.49 -3.90 -30.51
C HIS A 825 -0.48 -3.53 -31.61
N GLY A 826 0.69 -3.00 -31.24
CA GLY A 826 1.74 -2.71 -32.22
C GLY A 826 2.17 -3.95 -33.02
N LEU A 827 2.21 -5.12 -32.36
CA LEU A 827 2.48 -6.41 -33.01
C LEU A 827 1.34 -6.87 -33.95
N CYS A 828 0.10 -6.44 -33.71
CA CYS A 828 -1.00 -6.65 -34.66
C CYS A 828 -0.81 -5.77 -35.90
N THR A 829 -0.52 -4.48 -35.72
CA THR A 829 -0.19 -3.58 -36.84
C THR A 829 0.96 -4.14 -37.66
N LEU A 830 2.01 -4.64 -37.00
CA LEU A 830 3.12 -5.32 -37.66
C LEU A 830 2.65 -6.52 -38.49
N GLY A 831 1.88 -7.44 -37.89
CA GLY A 831 1.42 -8.64 -38.57
C GLY A 831 0.52 -8.34 -39.77
N VAL A 832 -0.36 -7.35 -39.67
CA VAL A 832 -1.22 -6.88 -40.77
C VAL A 832 -0.36 -6.36 -41.91
N SER A 833 0.61 -5.48 -41.61
CA SER A 833 1.50 -4.93 -42.63
C SER A 833 2.35 -6.00 -43.31
N THR A 834 2.89 -6.94 -42.54
CA THR A 834 3.82 -7.95 -43.08
C THR A 834 3.09 -9.08 -43.79
N LYS A 835 1.81 -9.33 -43.48
CA LYS A 835 0.95 -10.20 -44.29
C LYS A 835 0.85 -9.66 -45.72
N ALA A 836 0.60 -8.36 -45.90
CA ALA A 836 0.54 -7.77 -47.24
C ALA A 836 1.86 -7.87 -48.00
N LEU A 837 3.00 -7.67 -47.31
CA LEU A 837 4.32 -7.87 -47.90
C LEU A 837 4.59 -9.32 -48.25
N TYR A 838 4.13 -10.25 -47.41
CA TYR A 838 4.23 -11.69 -47.65
C TYR A 838 3.43 -12.11 -48.89
N GLU A 839 2.20 -11.62 -49.04
CA GLU A 839 1.35 -11.91 -50.21
C GLU A 839 1.98 -11.38 -51.50
N HIS A 840 2.68 -10.25 -51.45
CA HIS A 840 3.27 -9.64 -52.64
C HIS A 840 4.68 -10.17 -52.98
N TYR A 841 5.57 -10.28 -51.98
CA TYR A 841 6.98 -10.63 -52.17
C TYR A 841 7.33 -12.08 -51.79
N GLY A 842 6.43 -12.80 -51.12
CA GLY A 842 6.64 -14.16 -50.64
C GLY A 842 7.30 -14.24 -49.25
N THR A 843 7.83 -15.44 -48.94
CA THR A 843 8.43 -15.76 -47.64
C THR A 843 9.64 -14.87 -47.29
N TYR A 844 9.72 -14.50 -46.01
CA TYR A 844 10.84 -13.79 -45.42
C TYR A 844 11.35 -14.49 -44.15
N GLU A 845 12.65 -14.37 -43.90
CA GLU A 845 13.35 -15.04 -42.80
C GLU A 845 13.73 -14.10 -41.66
N GLU A 846 13.91 -12.81 -41.92
CA GLU A 846 14.24 -11.82 -40.89
C GLU A 846 13.34 -10.60 -41.02
N LEU A 847 13.00 -9.99 -39.89
CA LEU A 847 12.18 -8.79 -39.81
C LEU A 847 12.67 -7.87 -38.71
N LYS A 848 12.66 -6.57 -38.97
CA LYS A 848 12.85 -5.51 -37.99
C LYS A 848 11.76 -4.45 -38.16
N VAL A 849 11.32 -3.85 -37.05
CA VAL A 849 10.45 -2.67 -37.04
C VAL A 849 10.67 -1.80 -35.81
N ARG A 850 10.41 -0.50 -35.94
CA ARG A 850 10.20 0.42 -34.82
C ARG A 850 8.75 0.89 -34.77
N PHE A 851 8.14 0.81 -33.60
CA PHE A 851 6.82 1.37 -33.33
C PHE A 851 6.96 2.85 -33.01
N THR A 852 6.35 3.72 -33.80
CA THR A 852 6.50 5.17 -33.67
C THR A 852 5.24 5.85 -33.15
N ASN A 853 4.06 5.32 -33.47
CA ASN A 853 2.77 5.81 -33.00
C ASN A 853 1.78 4.65 -32.80
N VAL A 854 0.73 4.90 -32.01
CA VAL A 854 -0.39 3.96 -31.81
C VAL A 854 -1.27 3.88 -33.05
N VAL A 855 -2.14 2.88 -33.17
CA VAL A 855 -3.22 2.72 -34.17
C VAL A 855 -4.52 2.45 -33.41
N PHE A 856 -5.68 2.91 -33.89
CA PHE A 856 -6.97 2.52 -33.30
C PHE A 856 -7.64 1.42 -34.14
N PRO A 857 -8.34 0.45 -33.51
CA PRO A 857 -9.14 -0.51 -34.25
C PRO A 857 -10.18 0.18 -35.13
N GLY A 858 -10.23 -0.16 -36.42
CA GLY A 858 -11.06 0.52 -37.41
C GLY A 858 -10.32 1.52 -38.28
N ASP A 859 -9.09 1.91 -37.92
CA ASP A 859 -8.26 2.80 -38.74
C ASP A 859 -7.79 2.09 -40.03
N THR A 860 -7.56 2.89 -41.07
CA THR A 860 -6.99 2.42 -42.35
C THR A 860 -5.49 2.63 -42.36
N LEU A 861 -4.77 1.57 -42.72
CA LEU A 861 -3.32 1.53 -42.80
C LEU A 861 -2.89 1.52 -44.26
N LYS A 862 -1.88 2.32 -44.62
CA LYS A 862 -1.19 2.28 -45.90
C LYS A 862 0.22 1.73 -45.69
N VAL A 863 0.49 0.57 -46.27
CA VAL A 863 1.82 -0.05 -46.30
C VAL A 863 2.52 0.41 -47.57
N LYS A 864 3.72 0.96 -47.44
CA LYS A 864 4.60 1.33 -48.55
C LYS A 864 5.88 0.53 -48.44
N ALA A 865 6.37 0.00 -49.56
CA ALA A 865 7.55 -0.84 -49.58
C ALA A 865 8.49 -0.53 -50.75
N TRP A 866 9.79 -0.68 -50.50
CA TRP A 866 10.87 -0.47 -51.45
C TRP A 866 11.83 -1.66 -51.37
N LYS A 867 12.00 -2.35 -52.49
CA LYS A 867 12.87 -3.52 -52.61
C LYS A 867 14.28 -3.09 -53.00
N GLU A 868 15.26 -3.61 -52.26
CA GLU A 868 16.69 -3.41 -52.44
C GLU A 868 17.39 -4.77 -52.32
N GLY A 869 17.54 -5.46 -53.45
CA GLY A 869 18.06 -6.84 -53.49
C GLY A 869 17.14 -7.81 -52.71
N PRO A 870 17.66 -8.53 -51.70
CA PRO A 870 16.85 -9.42 -50.86
C PRO A 870 16.11 -8.68 -49.72
N ILE A 871 16.35 -7.38 -49.54
CA ILE A 871 15.73 -6.58 -48.48
C ILE A 871 14.53 -5.84 -49.05
N VAL A 872 13.43 -5.81 -48.31
CA VAL A 872 12.29 -4.94 -48.56
C VAL A 872 12.15 -4.00 -47.37
N ILE A 873 12.52 -2.74 -47.57
CA ILE A 873 12.29 -1.67 -46.61
C ILE A 873 10.81 -1.31 -46.69
N PHE A 874 10.16 -1.11 -45.55
CA PHE A 874 8.75 -0.73 -45.55
C PHE A 874 8.43 0.32 -44.48
N GLN A 875 7.32 1.02 -44.69
CA GLN A 875 6.75 1.97 -43.76
C GLN A 875 5.24 1.77 -43.73
N THR A 876 4.63 1.86 -42.54
CA THR A 876 3.16 1.82 -42.40
C THR A 876 2.67 3.15 -41.87
N ILE A 877 1.70 3.72 -42.57
CA ILE A 877 1.06 5.00 -42.25
C ILE A 877 -0.38 4.71 -41.89
N ASP A 878 -0.84 5.23 -40.77
CA ASP A 878 -2.27 5.33 -40.49
C ASP A 878 -2.82 6.51 -41.28
N THR A 879 -3.61 6.24 -42.32
CA THR A 879 -4.16 7.28 -43.20
C THR A 879 -5.35 8.00 -42.59
N THR A 880 -6.05 7.37 -41.65
CA THR A 880 -7.13 8.00 -40.88
C THR A 880 -6.60 9.16 -40.05
N ARG A 881 -5.42 8.98 -39.44
CA ARG A 881 -4.79 9.97 -38.54
C ARG A 881 -3.59 10.68 -39.15
N ASN A 882 -3.20 10.31 -40.36
CA ASN A 882 -2.06 10.85 -41.09
C ASN A 882 -0.74 10.81 -40.30
N VAL A 883 -0.44 9.66 -39.68
CA VAL A 883 0.79 9.46 -38.89
C VAL A 883 1.50 8.17 -39.29
N VAL A 884 2.84 8.21 -39.31
CA VAL A 884 3.65 6.99 -39.46
C VAL A 884 3.58 6.19 -38.17
N VAL A 885 3.22 4.91 -38.26
CA VAL A 885 3.02 4.01 -37.09
C VAL A 885 4.08 2.92 -37.00
N LEU A 886 4.57 2.44 -38.16
CA LEU A 886 5.74 1.56 -38.26
C LEU A 886 6.78 2.23 -39.14
N ASP A 887 8.00 2.38 -38.61
CA ASP A 887 9.11 3.02 -39.30
C ASP A 887 10.42 2.26 -39.04
N ASN A 888 11.50 2.66 -39.71
CA ASN A 888 12.81 2.01 -39.60
C ASN A 888 12.71 0.49 -39.75
N ALA A 889 11.91 0.05 -40.73
CA ALA A 889 11.41 -1.32 -40.82
C ALA A 889 11.82 -1.98 -42.12
N ALA A 890 12.14 -3.28 -42.03
CA ALA A 890 12.49 -4.08 -43.20
C ALA A 890 12.21 -5.56 -42.96
N ILE A 891 11.96 -6.28 -44.06
CA ILE A 891 11.99 -7.74 -44.12
C ILE A 891 13.13 -8.20 -45.03
N LYS A 892 13.73 -9.35 -44.73
CA LYS A 892 14.69 -10.04 -45.59
C LYS A 892 14.03 -11.27 -46.19
N LEU A 893 13.85 -11.26 -47.51
CA LEU A 893 13.23 -12.36 -48.24
C LEU A 893 14.08 -13.63 -48.16
N SER A 894 13.43 -14.79 -48.05
CA SER A 894 14.12 -16.08 -48.00
C SER A 894 14.64 -16.48 -49.39
N GLN A 895 15.84 -17.05 -49.44
CA GLN A 895 16.47 -17.50 -50.70
C GLN A 895 15.95 -18.87 -51.19
N ALA A 896 15.16 -19.58 -50.38
CA ALA A 896 14.58 -20.86 -50.76
C ALA A 896 13.35 -20.67 -51.66
N LYS A 897 13.39 -21.17 -52.91
CA LYS A 897 12.21 -21.29 -53.77
C LYS A 897 11.23 -22.30 -53.16
N SER A 898 10.32 -21.88 -52.29
CA SER A 898 9.11 -22.68 -52.04
C SER A 898 8.11 -22.35 -53.13
N LYS A 899 7.73 -23.34 -53.96
CA LYS A 899 6.57 -23.20 -54.86
C LYS A 899 5.36 -22.73 -54.03
N LEU A 900 4.64 -21.75 -54.59
CA LEU A 900 3.38 -21.21 -54.06
C LEU A 900 2.38 -22.33 -53.82
#